data_AF-A0A852RHE5-F1
#
_entry.id   AF-A0A852RHE5-F1
#
_cell.length_a   1.000
_cell.length_b   1.000
_cell.length_c   1.000
_cell.angle_alpha   90.00
_cell.angle_beta   90.00
_cell.angle_gamma   90.00
#
_symmetry.space_group_name_H-M   'P 1'
#
loop_
_entity.id
_entity.type
_entity.pdbx_description
1 polymer ?
#
loop_
_entity_poly.entity_id
_entity_poly.type
_entity_poly.pdbx_seq_one_letter_code
_entity_poly.pdbx_strand_id
1 'polypeptide(L)'
;MTHTFELNSADVTANAKDANPGDGICATAAGTCTMRAALEESNALNLAPGAILITPAAGFTGNIDPVPLSGYQYMETASPSSRDGGSHFAVTAPVTIDMKSQVTIEASRDTGGALFHANGPDINFLNMNQALSGETSFVMGPKALRVTIDGGSSVTQAHYGPERFVVYREGAKDITVKNYRLQGFYAGDALFWVNAQSATPIENIVIDNVRVTYTVGGSCSSSDGSGCRTDILGFSGRGAGVIVDGFTFTNSFVSNLLAQSAFPFATGNTAGTSAKVSDITITDNEFINVRGTGSGSTNAFITLPYGQIAGKNEISGNQFVRDTSGQTMAVAWNGNTTSGNAGDMRIANNYFNGYSANSIYLYDTGTVNVEKNTFGERSASQNRPGTAEEGRDGSNALLDNNRNANGRVMTWYPTGDSAVLTGDAPAGSIQVESPLAADVPACVATLDVSAPSDLPLPESTVDLDLYWTADRTAEVYLGRVEGITGSSAKLLLDLPVGPQKFPSTVVGEFDEATIVDANTGAGQGYVRMQTVGATTGQSSQYSRMVGFSGNCRPELTIDQSATQNDSTMARDLHYTVKSSLPLDPASVTAGVVDVTAAAVAETVDAGRLNPRSVSVKPISGTANREFTVIARVDDSAKVTAGIAAEKVTSTGGLTNRAAAESTDPDITFINPVQAKPGSFTLVTGEPTGKQYQLTIASGAPKPSSDLNFVATPDQAATDNSVELSNVNAVIAAGATSSGKIKVTAAEGDVPANTPVRFSHTVTSDDSNFDGLVVNDLLVKLFSTDPSVKITKRAFTDVGDASSPAQIMATGTEALAGARLTDGQAVCFVYEVSNISADDWATELTDIMVTDTDTRLGDGGLIGSVPSLAVGQSTLLSACGSLMPEDTTVGGSR
;
A
#
# COMPACT_ATOMS: atom_id res chain seq x y z
N MET A 1 -8.07 -40.65 46.66
CA MET A 1 -9.43 -40.36 47.16
C MET A 1 -9.75 -38.93 46.76
N THR A 2 -10.95 -38.66 46.26
CA THR A 2 -11.36 -37.33 45.81
C THR A 2 -12.70 -36.97 46.45
N HIS A 3 -12.86 -35.74 46.91
CA HIS A 3 -14.08 -35.23 47.53
C HIS A 3 -14.60 -34.01 46.75
N THR A 4 -15.91 -33.98 46.58
CA THR A 4 -16.63 -32.79 46.12
C THR A 4 -17.58 -32.36 47.22
N PHE A 5 -17.37 -31.17 47.76
CA PHE A 5 -18.24 -30.55 48.75
C PHE A 5 -19.16 -29.56 48.05
N GLU A 6 -20.44 -29.93 47.92
CA GLU A 6 -21.46 -29.15 47.25
C GLU A 6 -22.16 -28.21 48.23
N LEU A 7 -21.87 -26.91 48.14
CA LEU A 7 -22.46 -25.89 49.00
C LEU A 7 -23.96 -25.77 48.72
N ASN A 8 -24.79 -25.92 49.75
CA ASN A 8 -26.25 -25.81 49.65
C ASN A 8 -26.86 -24.87 50.71
N SER A 9 -26.02 -24.14 51.43
CA SER A 9 -26.43 -23.18 52.46
C SER A 9 -25.49 -21.98 52.51
N ALA A 10 -26.08 -20.80 52.68
CA ALA A 10 -25.37 -19.53 52.84
C ALA A 10 -25.13 -19.16 54.32
N ASP A 11 -25.39 -20.08 55.25
CA ASP A 11 -25.19 -19.84 56.69
C ASP A 11 -23.70 -19.64 57.01
N VAL A 12 -23.40 -18.55 57.72
CA VAL A 12 -22.07 -18.19 58.23
C VAL A 12 -22.05 -18.05 59.76
N THR A 13 -23.13 -18.43 60.43
CA THR A 13 -23.27 -18.33 61.88
C THR A 13 -22.43 -19.38 62.61
N ALA A 14 -22.50 -19.42 63.95
CA ALA A 14 -21.83 -20.46 64.73
C ALA A 14 -22.28 -21.89 64.37
N ASN A 15 -23.48 -22.06 63.78
CA ASN A 15 -24.01 -23.34 63.33
C ASN A 15 -23.47 -23.79 61.97
N ALA A 16 -22.72 -22.91 61.28
CA ALA A 16 -22.14 -23.20 59.98
C ALA A 16 -20.90 -24.11 60.04
N LYS A 17 -20.45 -24.52 61.24
CA LYS A 17 -19.33 -25.45 61.43
C LYS A 17 -19.67 -26.85 60.95
N ASP A 18 -18.68 -27.58 60.47
CA ASP A 18 -18.84 -29.01 60.25
C ASP A 18 -19.11 -29.73 61.58
N ALA A 19 -19.98 -30.74 61.56
CA ALA A 19 -20.32 -31.52 62.75
C ALA A 19 -19.18 -32.45 63.17
N ASN A 20 -18.41 -32.99 62.23
CA ASN A 20 -17.32 -33.95 62.45
C ASN A 20 -16.12 -33.70 61.51
N PRO A 21 -15.37 -32.58 61.68
CA PRO A 21 -14.20 -32.26 60.85
C PRO A 21 -13.25 -33.45 60.57
N GLY A 22 -13.07 -33.80 59.31
CA GLY A 22 -12.14 -34.81 58.81
C GLY A 22 -12.74 -36.19 58.54
N ASP A 23 -14.07 -36.34 58.58
CA ASP A 23 -14.75 -37.59 58.25
C ASP A 23 -15.02 -37.77 56.74
N GLY A 24 -14.76 -36.73 55.93
CA GLY A 24 -14.93 -36.75 54.48
C GLY A 24 -16.32 -36.31 54.01
N ILE A 25 -17.19 -35.87 54.92
CA ILE A 25 -18.58 -35.47 54.65
C ILE A 25 -18.77 -34.01 55.09
N CYS A 26 -18.99 -33.11 54.14
CA CYS A 26 -19.37 -31.73 54.47
C CYS A 26 -20.82 -31.68 54.99
N ALA A 27 -21.00 -31.60 56.31
CA ALA A 27 -22.31 -31.51 56.93
C ALA A 27 -22.25 -30.80 58.30
N THR A 28 -22.98 -29.70 58.42
CA THR A 28 -23.28 -29.07 59.71
C THR A 28 -24.15 -29.99 60.58
N ALA A 29 -24.36 -29.62 61.85
CA ALA A 29 -25.32 -30.31 62.73
C ALA A 29 -26.76 -30.35 62.17
N ALA A 30 -27.10 -29.46 61.22
CA ALA A 30 -28.38 -29.43 60.52
C ALA A 30 -28.38 -30.24 59.19
N GLY A 31 -27.26 -30.86 58.81
CA GLY A 31 -27.12 -31.65 57.59
C GLY A 31 -26.91 -30.84 56.31
N THR A 32 -26.53 -29.57 56.41
CA THR A 32 -26.22 -28.70 55.25
C THR A 32 -24.72 -28.57 55.05
N CYS A 33 -24.26 -28.35 53.82
CA CYS A 33 -22.88 -28.03 53.52
C CYS A 33 -22.74 -26.53 53.30
N THR A 34 -22.09 -25.85 54.25
CA THR A 34 -21.75 -24.42 54.18
C THR A 34 -20.30 -24.27 53.70
N MET A 35 -19.90 -23.05 53.31
CA MET A 35 -18.50 -22.77 52.97
C MET A 35 -17.56 -23.11 54.13
N ARG A 36 -17.95 -22.73 55.36
CA ARG A 36 -17.16 -23.02 56.55
C ARG A 36 -17.00 -24.52 56.79
N ALA A 37 -18.08 -25.29 56.73
CA ALA A 37 -18.02 -26.74 56.93
C ALA A 37 -17.13 -27.42 55.87
N ALA A 38 -17.28 -27.03 54.60
CA ALA A 38 -16.48 -27.56 53.50
C ALA A 38 -14.97 -27.28 53.67
N LEU A 39 -14.62 -26.09 54.17
CA LEU A 39 -13.24 -25.73 54.47
C LEU A 39 -12.69 -26.43 55.72
N GLU A 40 -13.49 -26.59 56.77
CA GLU A 40 -13.10 -27.36 57.96
C GLU A 40 -12.80 -28.82 57.59
N GLU A 41 -13.64 -29.46 56.76
CA GLU A 41 -13.38 -30.77 56.17
C GLU A 41 -12.10 -30.78 55.33
N SER A 42 -11.97 -29.84 54.39
CA SER A 42 -10.81 -29.77 53.51
C SER A 42 -9.50 -29.64 54.27
N ASN A 43 -9.48 -28.76 55.28
CA ASN A 43 -8.31 -28.52 56.13
C ASN A 43 -7.96 -29.74 56.99
N ALA A 44 -8.97 -30.44 57.54
CA ALA A 44 -8.76 -31.62 58.37
C ALA A 44 -8.25 -32.82 57.56
N LEU A 45 -8.78 -33.02 56.35
CA LEU A 45 -8.38 -34.12 55.47
C LEU A 45 -6.98 -33.92 54.87
N ASN A 46 -6.61 -32.68 54.54
CA ASN A 46 -5.30 -32.29 54.01
C ASN A 46 -4.79 -33.22 52.90
N LEU A 47 -5.64 -33.47 51.90
CA LEU A 47 -5.34 -34.37 50.79
C LEU A 47 -4.42 -33.69 49.76
N ALA A 48 -3.90 -34.49 48.83
CA ALA A 48 -3.05 -34.01 47.74
C ALA A 48 -3.78 -32.99 46.84
N PRO A 49 -3.04 -32.10 46.15
CA PRO A 49 -3.61 -31.14 45.21
C PRO A 49 -4.56 -31.78 44.19
N GLY A 50 -5.70 -31.13 43.94
CA GLY A 50 -6.74 -31.62 43.04
C GLY A 50 -7.66 -32.70 43.64
N ALA A 51 -7.44 -33.14 44.89
CA ALA A 51 -8.30 -34.13 45.54
C ALA A 51 -9.58 -33.54 46.11
N ILE A 52 -9.66 -32.23 46.38
CA ILE A 52 -10.83 -31.59 47.01
C ILE A 52 -11.33 -30.46 46.12
N LEU A 53 -12.62 -30.52 45.78
CA LEU A 53 -13.37 -29.47 45.10
C LEU A 53 -14.50 -28.96 46.00
N ILE A 54 -14.51 -27.66 46.28
CA ILE A 54 -15.63 -26.96 46.91
C ILE A 54 -16.36 -26.19 45.80
N THR A 55 -17.65 -26.46 45.61
CA THR A 55 -18.47 -25.87 44.52
C THR A 55 -19.91 -25.67 45.00
N PRO A 56 -20.67 -24.71 44.45
CA PRO A 56 -22.12 -24.65 44.64
C PRO A 56 -22.81 -25.93 44.18
N ALA A 57 -23.79 -26.39 44.96
CA ALA A 57 -24.75 -27.42 44.57
C ALA A 57 -25.62 -26.93 43.41
N ALA A 58 -26.21 -27.86 42.65
CA ALA A 58 -27.10 -27.50 41.56
C ALA A 58 -28.27 -26.61 42.05
N GLY A 59 -28.40 -25.42 41.45
CA GLY A 59 -29.45 -24.45 41.78
C GLY A 59 -29.18 -23.57 43.00
N PHE A 60 -28.05 -23.76 43.70
CA PHE A 60 -27.66 -22.88 44.79
C PHE A 60 -27.06 -21.57 44.24
N THR A 61 -27.71 -20.45 44.54
CA THR A 61 -27.32 -19.10 44.11
C THR A 61 -27.53 -18.10 45.24
N GLY A 62 -26.99 -16.89 45.09
CA GLY A 62 -27.15 -15.80 46.04
C GLY A 62 -25.83 -15.43 46.72
N ASN A 63 -25.93 -14.75 47.86
CA ASN A 63 -24.78 -14.22 48.59
C ASN A 63 -24.52 -14.98 49.88
N ILE A 64 -23.29 -15.41 50.09
CA ILE A 64 -22.77 -15.79 51.40
C ILE A 64 -22.30 -14.48 52.04
N ASP A 65 -23.03 -13.98 53.03
CA ASP A 65 -22.76 -12.69 53.66
C ASP A 65 -21.85 -12.88 54.90
N PRO A 66 -20.52 -12.66 54.81
CA PRO A 66 -19.56 -12.86 55.88
C PRO A 66 -19.64 -11.73 56.92
N VAL A 67 -20.82 -11.42 57.46
CA VAL A 67 -20.99 -10.32 58.40
C VAL A 67 -20.97 -10.82 59.85
N PRO A 68 -19.98 -10.41 60.68
CA PRO A 68 -19.90 -10.82 62.06
C PRO A 68 -21.06 -10.25 62.88
N LEU A 69 -21.88 -11.11 63.49
CA LEU A 69 -22.82 -10.74 64.56
C LEU A 69 -22.14 -10.84 65.95
N SER A 70 -21.02 -11.57 66.05
CA SER A 70 -20.11 -11.68 67.21
C SER A 70 -18.76 -12.30 66.80
N GLY A 71 -17.71 -12.19 67.61
CA GLY A 71 -16.35 -12.68 67.31
C GLY A 71 -16.17 -14.20 67.10
N TYR A 72 -17.21 -15.02 67.28
CA TYR A 72 -17.18 -16.48 67.08
C TYR A 72 -17.34 -16.92 65.61
N GLN A 73 -17.54 -15.98 64.69
CA GLN A 73 -17.85 -16.25 63.28
C GLN A 73 -16.61 -16.31 62.37
N TYR A 74 -15.45 -15.87 62.86
CA TYR A 74 -14.19 -16.12 62.16
C TYR A 74 -13.77 -17.59 62.28
N MET A 75 -13.24 -18.14 61.19
CA MET A 75 -12.47 -19.39 61.25
C MET A 75 -11.10 -19.17 61.90
N GLU A 76 -10.50 -17.99 61.70
CA GLU A 76 -9.25 -17.57 62.34
C GLU A 76 -9.47 -16.25 63.08
N THR A 77 -9.29 -16.26 64.40
CA THR A 77 -9.49 -15.08 65.25
C THR A 77 -8.22 -14.25 65.44
N ALA A 78 -7.05 -14.82 65.11
CA ALA A 78 -5.80 -14.06 65.09
C ALA A 78 -5.73 -13.20 63.82
N SER A 79 -5.12 -12.01 63.93
CA SER A 79 -4.92 -11.11 62.80
C SER A 79 -4.06 -11.74 61.71
N PRO A 80 -4.60 -12.04 60.51
CA PRO A 80 -3.82 -12.60 59.41
C PRO A 80 -2.95 -11.54 58.71
N SER A 81 -3.18 -10.25 58.98
CA SER A 81 -2.37 -9.13 58.52
C SER A 81 -2.38 -7.98 59.54
N SER A 82 -1.57 -6.94 59.35
CA SER A 82 -1.67 -5.72 60.18
C SER A 82 -2.92 -4.88 59.93
N ARG A 83 -3.74 -5.26 58.95
CA ARG A 83 -4.98 -4.57 58.56
C ARG A 83 -6.24 -5.38 58.86
N ASP A 84 -6.10 -6.68 59.12
CA ASP A 84 -7.25 -7.58 59.32
C ASP A 84 -7.26 -8.11 60.76
N GLY A 85 -8.38 -7.95 61.47
CA GLY A 85 -8.57 -8.42 62.85
C GLY A 85 -8.83 -9.92 63.00
N GLY A 86 -8.95 -10.65 61.89
CA GLY A 86 -9.26 -12.08 61.79
C GLY A 86 -9.55 -12.46 60.34
N SER A 87 -9.97 -13.70 60.08
CA SER A 87 -10.50 -14.10 58.77
C SER A 87 -11.76 -14.95 58.87
N HIS A 88 -12.73 -14.66 58.01
CA HIS A 88 -13.98 -15.42 57.89
C HIS A 88 -13.70 -16.87 57.49
N PHE A 89 -12.87 -17.06 56.47
CA PHE A 89 -12.51 -18.36 55.95
C PHE A 89 -11.00 -18.58 55.98
N ALA A 90 -10.57 -19.65 56.65
CA ALA A 90 -9.17 -20.05 56.70
C ALA A 90 -8.95 -21.26 55.78
N VAL A 91 -7.99 -21.15 54.86
CA VAL A 91 -7.65 -22.19 53.88
C VAL A 91 -6.20 -22.60 54.10
N THR A 92 -5.97 -23.78 54.65
CA THR A 92 -4.64 -24.22 55.14
C THR A 92 -4.12 -25.49 54.47
N ALA A 93 -4.94 -26.11 53.61
CA ALA A 93 -4.64 -27.32 52.87
C ALA A 93 -4.94 -27.16 51.36
N PRO A 94 -4.38 -28.02 50.48
CA PRO A 94 -4.68 -28.01 49.05
C PRO A 94 -6.17 -28.15 48.76
N VAL A 95 -6.72 -27.24 47.95
CA VAL A 95 -8.16 -27.23 47.59
C VAL A 95 -8.42 -26.40 46.34
N THR A 96 -9.42 -26.80 45.56
CA THR A 96 -10.03 -25.93 44.55
C THR A 96 -11.39 -25.45 45.04
N ILE A 97 -11.59 -24.14 45.07
CA ILE A 97 -12.85 -23.47 45.41
C ILE A 97 -13.36 -22.82 44.13
N ASP A 98 -14.37 -23.42 43.50
CA ASP A 98 -14.97 -22.94 42.25
C ASP A 98 -16.41 -22.49 42.47
N MET A 99 -16.64 -21.18 42.42
CA MET A 99 -17.96 -20.61 42.61
C MET A 99 -18.82 -20.57 41.36
N LYS A 100 -18.27 -21.01 40.22
CA LYS A 100 -18.96 -21.06 38.92
C LYS A 100 -19.60 -19.73 38.50
N SER A 101 -19.18 -18.60 39.07
CA SER A 101 -19.87 -17.32 38.95
C SER A 101 -21.35 -17.32 39.42
N GLN A 102 -21.78 -18.33 40.19
CA GLN A 102 -23.18 -18.53 40.62
C GLN A 102 -23.49 -17.99 42.03
N VAL A 103 -22.50 -18.05 42.92
CA VAL A 103 -22.60 -17.61 44.31
C VAL A 103 -21.59 -16.49 44.55
N THR A 104 -22.05 -15.42 45.20
CA THR A 104 -21.20 -14.31 45.64
C THR A 104 -20.82 -14.46 47.10
N ILE A 105 -19.72 -13.81 47.51
CA ILE A 105 -19.29 -13.78 48.91
C ILE A 105 -18.91 -12.35 49.27
N GLU A 106 -19.92 -11.55 49.55
CA GLU A 106 -19.82 -10.11 49.76
C GLU A 106 -20.38 -9.73 51.13
N ALA A 107 -19.57 -9.03 51.93
CA ALA A 107 -20.02 -8.47 53.20
C ALA A 107 -21.05 -7.35 52.96
N SER A 108 -22.24 -7.47 53.56
CA SER A 108 -23.30 -6.46 53.41
C SER A 108 -23.03 -5.13 54.15
N ARG A 109 -21.97 -5.08 54.96
CA ARG A 109 -21.49 -3.90 55.67
C ARG A 109 -19.99 -4.01 55.90
N ASP A 110 -19.40 -2.94 56.42
CA ASP A 110 -17.99 -2.94 56.82
C ASP A 110 -17.72 -3.97 57.95
N THR A 111 -16.66 -4.76 57.78
CA THR A 111 -16.26 -5.90 58.61
C THR A 111 -14.75 -5.91 58.77
N GLY A 112 -14.26 -5.76 59.99
CA GLY A 112 -12.81 -5.62 60.30
C GLY A 112 -11.94 -6.87 60.09
N GLY A 113 -12.30 -7.80 59.21
CA GLY A 113 -11.58 -9.06 58.98
C GLY A 113 -11.43 -9.41 57.50
N ALA A 114 -10.46 -10.26 57.18
CA ALA A 114 -10.25 -10.75 55.82
C ALA A 114 -11.34 -11.76 55.43
N LEU A 115 -11.71 -11.80 54.15
CA LEU A 115 -12.63 -12.82 53.67
C LEU A 115 -11.96 -14.20 53.65
N PHE A 116 -10.87 -14.35 52.89
CA PHE A 116 -10.07 -15.57 52.85
C PHE A 116 -8.66 -15.32 53.40
N HIS A 117 -8.21 -16.18 54.30
CA HIS A 117 -6.80 -16.33 54.67
C HIS A 117 -6.28 -17.63 54.07
N ALA A 118 -5.58 -17.53 52.93
CA ALA A 118 -4.91 -18.64 52.29
C ALA A 118 -3.51 -18.81 52.91
N ASN A 119 -3.31 -19.89 53.66
CA ASN A 119 -2.10 -20.14 54.44
C ASN A 119 -1.67 -21.62 54.32
N GLY A 120 -1.65 -22.12 53.09
CA GLY A 120 -1.24 -23.47 52.72
C GLY A 120 -0.88 -23.55 51.23
N PRO A 121 -0.42 -24.73 50.76
CA PRO A 121 -0.01 -24.91 49.37
C PRO A 121 -1.18 -25.27 48.44
N ASP A 122 -1.03 -25.00 47.14
CA ASP A 122 -1.88 -25.49 46.05
C ASP A 122 -3.38 -25.16 46.21
N ILE A 123 -3.66 -23.90 46.53
CA ILE A 123 -5.03 -23.38 46.71
C ILE A 123 -5.47 -22.67 45.43
N ASN A 124 -6.62 -23.06 44.87
CA ASN A 124 -7.18 -22.43 43.67
C ASN A 124 -8.55 -21.81 43.99
N PHE A 125 -8.70 -20.53 43.72
CA PHE A 125 -9.97 -19.81 43.74
C PHE A 125 -10.39 -19.55 42.30
N LEU A 126 -11.50 -20.16 41.88
CA LEU A 126 -11.99 -20.09 40.50
C LEU A 126 -13.36 -19.40 40.43
N ASN A 127 -13.53 -18.53 39.43
CA ASN A 127 -14.81 -17.91 39.10
C ASN A 127 -15.49 -17.19 40.28
N MET A 128 -14.69 -16.50 41.10
CA MET A 128 -15.14 -15.84 42.32
C MET A 128 -15.74 -14.47 41.99
N ASN A 129 -17.07 -14.37 41.89
CA ASN A 129 -17.76 -13.09 41.70
C ASN A 129 -18.14 -12.45 43.04
N GLN A 130 -17.91 -11.14 43.13
CA GLN A 130 -18.06 -10.32 44.32
C GLN A 130 -17.46 -10.98 45.57
N ALA A 131 -16.17 -11.28 45.53
CA ALA A 131 -15.41 -11.72 46.71
C ALA A 131 -14.94 -10.49 47.49
N LEU A 132 -15.81 -9.96 48.35
CA LEU A 132 -15.62 -8.67 49.02
C LEU A 132 -15.77 -8.83 50.54
N SER A 133 -14.76 -8.40 51.29
CA SER A 133 -14.87 -8.13 52.73
C SER A 133 -14.88 -6.63 52.98
N GLY A 134 -15.30 -6.19 54.16
CA GLY A 134 -15.08 -4.80 54.58
C GLY A 134 -13.62 -4.41 54.76
N GLU A 135 -12.68 -5.35 54.73
CA GLU A 135 -11.24 -5.05 54.79
C GLU A 135 -10.53 -5.65 53.55
N THR A 136 -10.03 -6.88 53.66
CA THR A 136 -9.28 -7.57 52.60
C THR A 136 -10.04 -8.76 52.01
N SER A 137 -10.08 -8.90 50.69
CA SER A 137 -10.68 -10.10 50.06
C SER A 137 -9.83 -11.36 50.26
N PHE A 138 -8.53 -11.28 49.98
CA PHE A 138 -7.61 -12.41 50.11
C PHE A 138 -6.33 -12.01 50.85
N VAL A 139 -6.00 -12.72 51.91
CA VAL A 139 -4.71 -12.63 52.59
C VAL A 139 -3.90 -13.88 52.27
N MET A 140 -2.75 -13.69 51.63
CA MET A 140 -1.76 -14.73 51.39
C MET A 140 -0.85 -14.77 52.61
N GLY A 141 -1.07 -15.75 53.47
CA GLY A 141 -0.33 -15.94 54.71
C GLY A 141 1.11 -16.43 54.49
N PRO A 142 1.92 -16.52 55.56
CA PRO A 142 3.33 -16.91 55.46
C PRO A 142 3.61 -18.32 54.91
N LYS A 143 2.60 -19.18 54.80
CA LYS A 143 2.70 -20.53 54.23
C LYS A 143 1.98 -20.67 52.89
N ALA A 144 1.47 -19.57 52.33
CA ALA A 144 0.85 -19.57 51.01
C ALA A 144 1.89 -19.95 49.96
N LEU A 145 1.63 -21.01 49.20
CA LEU A 145 2.52 -21.51 48.16
C LEU A 145 1.70 -22.00 46.96
N ARG A 146 1.97 -21.50 45.75
CA ARG A 146 1.22 -21.88 44.54
C ARG A 146 -0.29 -21.63 44.69
N VAL A 147 -0.64 -20.41 45.08
CA VAL A 147 -2.05 -19.99 45.20
C VAL A 147 -2.47 -19.27 43.93
N THR A 148 -3.60 -19.67 43.35
CA THR A 148 -4.14 -19.07 42.13
C THR A 148 -5.53 -18.49 42.38
N ILE A 149 -5.75 -17.24 41.99
CA ILE A 149 -7.08 -16.62 41.85
C ILE A 149 -7.30 -16.42 40.35
N ASP A 150 -8.24 -17.17 39.76
CA ASP A 150 -8.47 -17.20 38.32
C ASP A 150 -9.96 -17.04 37.99
N GLY A 151 -10.27 -15.96 37.27
CA GLY A 151 -11.63 -15.68 36.84
C GLY A 151 -12.51 -15.12 37.97
N GLY A 152 -13.33 -14.13 37.61
CA GLY A 152 -14.30 -13.53 38.50
C GLY A 152 -14.21 -12.00 38.54
N SER A 153 -14.84 -11.42 39.57
CA SER A 153 -14.90 -9.97 39.71
C SER A 153 -15.07 -9.55 41.17
N SER A 154 -14.52 -8.39 41.53
CA SER A 154 -14.77 -7.69 42.80
C SER A 154 -15.02 -6.23 42.46
N VAL A 155 -16.30 -5.88 42.38
CA VAL A 155 -16.79 -4.59 41.88
C VAL A 155 -17.70 -4.00 42.94
N THR A 156 -17.14 -3.15 43.79
CA THR A 156 -17.88 -2.50 44.86
C THR A 156 -18.83 -1.45 44.26
N GLN A 157 -20.13 -1.64 44.48
CA GLN A 157 -21.17 -0.66 44.10
C GLN A 157 -21.81 -0.01 45.32
N ALA A 158 -21.90 -0.74 46.43
CA ALA A 158 -22.52 -0.27 47.67
C ALA A 158 -21.48 -0.26 48.80
N HIS A 159 -21.49 0.82 49.58
CA HIS A 159 -20.58 1.07 50.71
C HIS A 159 -19.10 1.14 50.32
N TYR A 160 -18.28 1.89 51.06
CA TYR A 160 -16.84 1.94 50.77
C TYR A 160 -16.04 0.78 51.40
N GLY A 161 -16.69 -0.12 52.15
CA GLY A 161 -16.03 -1.11 53.02
C GLY A 161 -14.76 -1.72 52.41
N PRO A 162 -14.83 -2.44 51.27
CA PRO A 162 -13.66 -3.10 50.70
C PRO A 162 -12.47 -2.16 50.47
N GLU A 163 -11.36 -2.40 51.18
CA GLU A 163 -10.17 -1.54 51.12
C GLU A 163 -9.04 -2.16 50.28
N ARG A 164 -8.88 -3.49 50.33
CA ARG A 164 -7.77 -4.22 49.70
C ARG A 164 -8.28 -5.48 49.00
N PHE A 165 -7.71 -5.81 47.85
CA PHE A 165 -8.07 -7.05 47.16
C PHE A 165 -7.19 -8.20 47.64
N VAL A 166 -5.87 -8.09 47.49
CA VAL A 166 -4.91 -9.10 47.98
C VAL A 166 -3.88 -8.46 48.90
N VAL A 167 -3.67 -9.07 50.07
CA VAL A 167 -2.54 -8.79 50.95
C VAL A 167 -1.53 -9.93 50.87
N TYR A 168 -0.26 -9.59 50.65
CA TYR A 168 0.86 -10.54 50.65
C TYR A 168 1.65 -10.41 51.95
N ARG A 169 1.75 -11.51 52.71
CA ARG A 169 2.57 -11.60 53.92
C ARG A 169 3.94 -12.19 53.60
N GLU A 170 4.93 -11.80 54.40
CA GLU A 170 6.27 -12.37 54.35
C GLU A 170 6.25 -13.92 54.33
N GLY A 171 6.95 -14.54 53.39
CA GLY A 171 6.95 -16.00 53.17
C GLY A 171 5.95 -16.52 52.12
N ALA A 172 5.00 -15.69 51.68
CA ALA A 172 4.10 -16.06 50.57
C ALA A 172 4.89 -16.22 49.25
N LYS A 173 4.60 -17.29 48.50
CA LYS A 173 5.34 -17.67 47.31
C LYS A 173 4.46 -18.21 46.18
N ASP A 174 4.83 -17.89 44.93
CA ASP A 174 4.18 -18.37 43.71
C ASP A 174 2.67 -18.05 43.72
N ILE A 175 2.33 -16.77 43.83
CA ILE A 175 0.93 -16.32 43.91
C ILE A 175 0.52 -15.70 42.59
N THR A 176 -0.55 -16.21 42.00
CA THR A 176 -1.08 -15.73 40.71
C THR A 176 -2.50 -15.20 40.86
N VAL A 177 -2.73 -13.98 40.36
CA VAL A 177 -4.06 -13.41 40.12
C VAL A 177 -4.22 -13.22 38.62
N LYS A 178 -5.27 -13.83 38.03
CA LYS A 178 -5.49 -13.70 36.59
C LYS A 178 -6.95 -13.69 36.15
N ASN A 179 -7.18 -13.13 34.96
CA ASN A 179 -8.49 -13.07 34.31
C ASN A 179 -9.59 -12.44 35.21
N TYR A 180 -9.22 -11.42 36.00
CA TYR A 180 -10.07 -10.90 37.07
C TYR A 180 -10.43 -9.43 36.85
N ARG A 181 -11.63 -9.02 37.30
CA ARG A 181 -12.08 -7.63 37.23
C ARG A 181 -12.14 -6.98 38.62
N LEU A 182 -11.56 -5.80 38.78
CA LEU A 182 -11.51 -5.02 40.02
C LEU A 182 -12.06 -3.61 39.84
N GLN A 183 -12.83 -3.12 40.82
CA GLN A 183 -13.35 -1.75 40.85
C GLN A 183 -13.87 -1.40 42.26
N GLY A 184 -13.74 -0.13 42.66
CA GLY A 184 -14.52 0.43 43.77
C GLY A 184 -13.96 0.21 45.18
N PHE A 185 -12.66 -0.04 45.31
CA PHE A 185 -12.00 -0.18 46.62
C PHE A 185 -11.69 1.19 47.24
N TYR A 186 -11.83 1.30 48.57
CA TYR A 186 -11.62 2.54 49.32
C TYR A 186 -10.24 3.16 49.12
N ALA A 187 -10.20 4.50 49.14
CA ALA A 187 -8.98 5.27 49.00
C ALA A 187 -8.23 5.31 50.35
N GLY A 188 -6.99 4.81 50.40
CA GLY A 188 -6.16 4.85 51.61
C GLY A 188 -5.13 3.73 51.71
N ASP A 189 -5.36 2.63 51.01
CA ASP A 189 -4.41 1.51 50.83
C ASP A 189 -4.24 1.21 49.33
N ALA A 190 -4.16 -0.07 48.93
CA ALA A 190 -4.00 -0.49 47.54
C ALA A 190 -4.71 -1.83 47.27
N LEU A 191 -5.01 -2.10 45.99
CA LEU A 191 -5.56 -3.40 45.55
C LEU A 191 -4.62 -4.54 45.93
N PHE A 192 -3.33 -4.39 45.61
CA PHE A 192 -2.28 -5.34 45.90
C PHE A 192 -1.39 -4.75 46.99
N TRP A 193 -1.47 -5.31 48.19
CA TRP A 193 -0.84 -4.74 49.37
C TRP A 193 0.24 -5.66 49.92
N VAL A 194 1.48 -5.18 49.94
CA VAL A 194 2.61 -5.90 50.52
C VAL A 194 2.69 -5.58 52.02
N ASN A 195 2.36 -6.56 52.86
CA ASN A 195 2.39 -6.44 54.31
C ASN A 195 3.53 -7.26 54.91
N ALA A 196 4.77 -6.82 54.69
CA ALA A 196 5.96 -7.44 55.25
C ALA A 196 6.29 -6.88 56.64
N GLN A 197 6.34 -7.75 57.65
CA GLN A 197 6.74 -7.39 59.03
C GLN A 197 8.15 -7.87 59.40
N SER A 198 8.78 -8.67 58.53
CA SER A 198 10.14 -9.18 58.68
C SER A 198 10.83 -9.26 57.32
N ALA A 199 12.13 -9.54 57.30
CA ALA A 199 12.92 -9.68 56.08
C ALA A 199 12.76 -11.03 55.36
N THR A 200 11.75 -11.83 55.68
CA THR A 200 11.43 -13.03 54.90
C THR A 200 10.86 -12.59 53.54
N PRO A 201 11.41 -13.04 52.40
CA PRO A 201 10.94 -12.62 51.08
C PRO A 201 9.49 -13.00 50.79
N ILE A 202 8.84 -12.18 49.97
CA ILE A 202 7.61 -12.51 49.24
C ILE A 202 8.05 -12.81 47.80
N GLU A 203 7.75 -14.00 47.29
CA GLU A 203 8.39 -14.50 46.07
C GLU A 203 7.36 -14.78 44.95
N ASN A 204 7.71 -14.44 43.71
CA ASN A 204 6.98 -14.80 42.49
C ASN A 204 5.49 -14.42 42.51
N ILE A 205 5.22 -13.12 42.59
CA ILE A 205 3.85 -12.58 42.51
C ILE A 205 3.53 -12.25 41.05
N VAL A 206 2.43 -12.81 40.54
CA VAL A 206 1.99 -12.63 39.14
C VAL A 206 0.57 -12.07 39.12
N ILE A 207 0.40 -10.95 38.41
CA ILE A 207 -0.89 -10.32 38.14
C ILE A 207 -1.02 -10.24 36.61
N ASP A 208 -1.90 -11.05 36.03
CA ASP A 208 -1.98 -11.25 34.58
C ASP A 208 -3.42 -11.10 34.07
N ASN A 209 -3.63 -10.29 33.02
CA ASN A 209 -4.96 -10.07 32.46
C ASN A 209 -6.00 -9.63 33.51
N VAL A 210 -5.61 -8.68 34.37
CA VAL A 210 -6.49 -8.07 35.36
C VAL A 210 -7.01 -6.73 34.85
N ARG A 211 -8.32 -6.52 34.97
CA ARG A 211 -8.98 -5.27 34.56
C ARG A 211 -9.34 -4.43 35.77
N VAL A 212 -8.64 -3.32 35.96
CA VAL A 212 -8.92 -2.32 37.00
C VAL A 212 -9.61 -1.12 36.37
N THR A 213 -10.93 -1.04 36.50
CA THR A 213 -11.72 -0.01 35.81
C THR A 213 -12.48 0.86 36.80
N TYR A 214 -12.13 2.14 36.90
CA TYR A 214 -12.91 3.09 37.69
C TYR A 214 -13.93 3.83 36.83
N THR A 215 -15.07 4.17 37.43
CA THR A 215 -16.13 4.90 36.75
C THR A 215 -15.76 6.38 36.58
N VAL A 216 -16.25 6.99 35.50
CA VAL A 216 -16.21 8.45 35.30
C VAL A 216 -17.43 9.03 36.02
N GLY A 217 -17.38 9.04 37.36
CA GLY A 217 -18.52 9.40 38.22
C GLY A 217 -18.52 8.61 39.52
N GLY A 218 -19.68 8.55 40.18
CA GLY A 218 -19.86 7.84 41.45
C GLY A 218 -19.34 8.62 42.67
N SER A 219 -19.80 8.25 43.85
CA SER A 219 -19.25 8.72 45.12
C SER A 219 -18.40 7.64 45.76
N CYS A 220 -17.47 8.04 46.62
CA CYS A 220 -16.82 7.14 47.57
C CYS A 220 -17.29 7.51 48.98
N SER A 221 -18.26 6.75 49.49
CA SER A 221 -18.98 7.06 50.72
C SER A 221 -19.48 5.78 51.39
N SER A 222 -19.88 5.88 52.65
CA SER A 222 -20.36 4.72 53.41
C SER A 222 -21.62 4.09 52.82
N SER A 223 -22.26 4.70 51.83
CA SER A 223 -23.44 4.17 51.13
C SER A 223 -23.22 3.91 49.63
N ASP A 224 -22.09 4.34 49.04
CA ASP A 224 -21.79 4.22 47.61
C ASP A 224 -20.28 4.03 47.45
N GLY A 225 -19.87 2.87 46.93
CA GLY A 225 -18.47 2.53 46.64
C GLY A 225 -18.09 2.68 45.17
N SER A 226 -19.05 3.01 44.30
CA SER A 226 -18.87 2.97 42.84
C SER A 226 -17.83 3.99 42.32
N GLY A 227 -17.61 5.07 43.07
CA GLY A 227 -16.61 6.10 42.80
C GLY A 227 -15.31 5.95 43.60
N CYS A 228 -15.17 4.92 44.43
CA CYS A 228 -13.95 4.67 45.18
C CYS A 228 -12.80 4.25 44.26
N ARG A 229 -11.63 4.84 44.51
CA ARG A 229 -10.39 4.62 43.75
C ARG A 229 -9.29 4.36 44.77
N THR A 230 -8.43 3.40 44.49
CA THR A 230 -7.35 3.00 45.39
C THR A 230 -6.07 2.80 44.58
N ASP A 231 -4.93 2.77 45.24
CA ASP A 231 -3.65 2.52 44.57
C ASP A 231 -3.63 1.10 43.98
N ILE A 232 -2.85 0.86 42.92
CA ILE A 232 -2.71 -0.50 42.38
C ILE A 232 -1.85 -1.33 43.34
N LEU A 233 -0.63 -0.86 43.61
CA LEU A 233 0.34 -1.51 44.49
C LEU A 233 0.65 -0.61 45.69
N GLY A 234 0.66 -1.20 46.88
CA GLY A 234 0.98 -0.51 48.13
C GLY A 234 1.85 -1.36 49.06
N PHE A 235 2.44 -0.70 50.06
CA PHE A 235 3.38 -1.31 50.99
C PHE A 235 3.12 -0.84 52.43
N SER A 236 3.06 -1.78 53.37
CA SER A 236 2.96 -1.51 54.81
C SER A 236 4.33 -1.09 55.35
N GLY A 237 4.63 0.20 55.22
CA GLY A 237 5.97 0.72 55.45
C GLY A 237 6.91 0.42 54.28
N ARG A 238 8.05 1.09 54.25
CA ARG A 238 9.12 0.89 53.24
C ARG A 238 10.44 0.90 53.98
N GLY A 239 11.38 0.08 53.55
CA GLY A 239 12.65 -0.10 54.23
C GLY A 239 13.32 -1.40 53.86
N ALA A 240 14.57 -1.57 54.29
CA ALA A 240 15.42 -2.71 53.92
C ALA A 240 14.88 -4.10 54.32
N GLY A 241 13.84 -4.16 55.16
CA GLY A 241 13.15 -5.38 55.58
C GLY A 241 11.94 -5.77 54.72
N VAL A 242 11.50 -4.93 53.77
CA VAL A 242 10.44 -5.27 52.81
C VAL A 242 11.11 -5.83 51.56
N ILE A 243 11.01 -7.15 51.37
CA ILE A 243 11.69 -7.88 50.28
C ILE A 243 10.64 -8.57 49.41
N VAL A 244 10.62 -8.21 48.12
CA VAL A 244 9.81 -8.86 47.09
C VAL A 244 10.73 -9.35 45.99
N ASP A 245 10.73 -10.66 45.72
CA ASP A 245 11.61 -11.29 44.74
C ASP A 245 10.77 -11.91 43.62
N GLY A 246 10.69 -11.24 42.46
CA GLY A 246 9.78 -11.59 41.38
C GLY A 246 8.41 -10.93 41.54
N PHE A 247 8.20 -9.84 40.80
CA PHE A 247 6.91 -9.16 40.69
C PHE A 247 6.55 -8.98 39.21
N THR A 248 5.44 -9.56 38.79
CA THR A 248 4.92 -9.46 37.41
C THR A 248 3.54 -8.80 37.40
N PHE A 249 3.39 -7.78 36.57
CA PHE A 249 2.10 -7.16 36.23
C PHE A 249 1.99 -7.09 34.69
N THR A 250 1.17 -7.94 34.09
CA THR A 250 1.17 -8.14 32.63
C THR A 250 -0.22 -8.26 32.02
N ASN A 251 -0.33 -7.97 30.72
CA ASN A 251 -1.56 -8.08 29.91
C ASN A 251 -2.78 -7.39 30.53
N SER A 252 -2.57 -6.42 31.42
CA SER A 252 -3.60 -5.87 32.29
C SER A 252 -4.06 -4.50 31.80
N PHE A 253 -5.30 -4.16 32.12
CA PHE A 253 -5.94 -2.91 31.70
C PHE A 253 -6.34 -2.10 32.91
N VAL A 254 -5.87 -0.85 32.97
CA VAL A 254 -6.18 0.11 34.04
C VAL A 254 -6.74 1.37 33.41
N SER A 255 -7.94 1.78 33.84
CA SER A 255 -8.55 3.01 33.35
C SER A 255 -9.11 3.90 34.46
N ASN A 256 -9.00 5.21 34.26
CA ASN A 256 -9.57 6.25 35.13
C ASN A 256 -9.04 6.19 36.58
N LEU A 257 -7.80 5.74 36.76
CA LEU A 257 -7.09 5.76 38.03
C LEU A 257 -6.66 7.21 38.34
N LEU A 258 -7.55 7.98 38.97
CA LEU A 258 -7.33 9.40 39.24
C LEU A 258 -6.93 9.70 40.68
N ALA A 259 -5.87 10.49 40.84
CA ALA A 259 -5.23 10.85 42.10
C ALA A 259 -4.81 9.63 42.96
N GLN A 260 -4.30 8.57 42.32
CA GLN A 260 -3.82 7.35 42.99
C GLN A 260 -2.49 6.89 42.38
N SER A 261 -1.68 6.18 43.16
CA SER A 261 -0.40 5.60 42.75
C SER A 261 -0.58 4.26 42.06
N ALA A 262 0.24 3.97 41.06
CA ALA A 262 0.27 2.66 40.42
C ALA A 262 1.35 1.77 41.04
N PHE A 263 2.63 2.10 40.81
CA PHE A 263 3.77 1.27 41.24
C PHE A 263 4.81 2.08 42.04
N PRO A 264 4.51 2.46 43.29
CA PRO A 264 5.39 3.26 44.12
C PRO A 264 6.36 2.37 44.94
N PHE A 265 7.32 1.70 44.31
CA PHE A 265 8.30 0.86 45.04
C PHE A 265 9.18 1.67 45.99
N ALA A 266 9.40 2.96 45.68
CA ALA A 266 9.98 3.95 46.58
C ALA A 266 9.10 5.20 46.69
N THR A 267 9.19 5.91 47.83
CA THR A 267 8.57 7.24 48.06
C THR A 267 9.62 8.33 48.29
N GLY A 268 10.90 7.97 48.26
CA GLY A 268 11.99 8.88 48.59
C GLY A 268 13.33 8.33 48.15
N ASN A 269 14.36 9.17 48.24
CA ASN A 269 15.71 8.87 47.75
C ASN A 269 16.61 8.26 48.85
N THR A 270 16.07 7.38 49.67
CA THR A 270 16.82 6.68 50.72
C THR A 270 16.36 5.23 50.82
N ALA A 271 17.24 4.34 51.33
CA ALA A 271 16.89 2.94 51.56
C ALA A 271 15.76 2.77 52.60
N GLY A 272 15.55 3.75 53.49
CA GLY A 272 14.46 3.75 54.46
C GLY A 272 13.09 4.11 53.87
N THR A 273 13.04 4.54 52.62
CA THR A 273 11.81 4.91 51.90
C THR A 273 11.56 4.04 50.67
N SER A 274 12.26 2.90 50.56
CA SER A 274 12.21 2.00 49.42
C SER A 274 12.02 0.55 49.87
N ALA A 275 11.19 -0.20 49.16
CA ALA A 275 11.21 -1.66 49.22
C ALA A 275 12.46 -2.19 48.49
N LYS A 276 12.91 -3.40 48.84
CA LYS A 276 13.87 -4.17 48.03
C LYS A 276 13.06 -5.06 47.11
N VAL A 277 13.10 -4.76 45.82
CA VAL A 277 12.37 -5.53 44.81
C VAL A 277 13.34 -5.96 43.73
N SER A 278 13.24 -7.21 43.28
CA SER A 278 13.99 -7.80 42.16
C SER A 278 13.04 -8.46 41.17
N ASP A 279 13.56 -8.70 39.96
CA ASP A 279 12.84 -9.38 38.88
C ASP A 279 11.46 -8.73 38.60
N ILE A 280 11.46 -7.40 38.47
CA ILE A 280 10.28 -6.59 38.17
C ILE A 280 9.95 -6.73 36.68
N THR A 281 8.76 -7.25 36.38
CA THR A 281 8.23 -7.37 35.01
C THR A 281 6.91 -6.62 34.91
N ILE A 282 6.86 -5.52 34.15
CA ILE A 282 5.64 -4.77 33.87
C ILE A 282 5.47 -4.72 32.36
N THR A 283 4.62 -5.57 31.79
CA THR A 283 4.60 -5.82 30.35
C THR A 283 3.21 -5.83 29.71
N ASP A 284 3.10 -5.31 28.49
CA ASP A 284 1.89 -5.43 27.67
C ASP A 284 0.60 -4.91 28.36
N ASN A 285 0.73 -3.85 29.17
CA ASN A 285 -0.39 -3.26 29.89
C ASN A 285 -0.89 -1.96 29.25
N GLU A 286 -2.17 -1.66 29.46
CA GLU A 286 -2.79 -0.40 29.05
C GLU A 286 -3.19 0.42 30.29
N PHE A 287 -2.60 1.61 30.43
CA PHE A 287 -2.90 2.58 31.48
C PHE A 287 -3.52 3.83 30.86
N ILE A 288 -4.85 3.87 30.80
CA ILE A 288 -5.60 4.91 30.09
C ILE A 288 -6.25 5.88 31.08
N ASN A 289 -6.10 7.18 30.83
CA ASN A 289 -6.64 8.24 31.69
C ASN A 289 -6.17 8.13 33.14
N VAL A 290 -4.86 7.95 33.33
CA VAL A 290 -4.27 7.77 34.66
C VAL A 290 -3.68 9.07 35.19
N ARG A 291 -3.87 9.31 36.50
CA ARG A 291 -3.33 10.47 37.21
C ARG A 291 -2.86 10.06 38.60
N GLY A 292 -1.56 10.10 38.82
CA GLY A 292 -0.93 10.02 40.12
C GLY A 292 -0.97 11.34 40.89
N THR A 293 -0.52 11.29 42.14
CA THR A 293 -0.41 12.44 43.05
C THR A 293 1.01 13.00 43.05
N GLY A 294 1.16 14.33 43.16
CA GLY A 294 2.45 14.99 43.33
C GLY A 294 3.22 15.23 42.04
N SER A 295 4.47 15.69 42.18
CA SER A 295 5.40 15.99 41.09
C SER A 295 6.81 15.52 41.44
N GLY A 296 7.69 15.37 40.44
CA GLY A 296 9.06 14.91 40.62
C GLY A 296 9.25 13.39 40.60
N SER A 297 10.50 12.95 40.70
CA SER A 297 10.92 11.56 40.47
C SER A 297 10.40 10.55 41.50
N THR A 298 10.12 10.99 42.74
CA THR A 298 9.58 10.11 43.79
C THR A 298 8.06 9.91 43.68
N ASN A 299 7.43 10.56 42.71
CA ASN A 299 5.99 10.51 42.46
C ASN A 299 5.69 10.06 41.02
N ALA A 300 6.64 9.42 40.33
CA ALA A 300 6.42 8.88 38.98
C ALA A 300 5.36 7.77 39.00
N PHE A 301 4.70 7.52 37.87
CA PHE A 301 3.69 6.47 37.76
C PHE A 301 4.26 5.09 38.17
N ILE A 302 5.48 4.81 37.72
CA ILE A 302 6.36 3.76 38.20
C ILE A 302 7.58 4.44 38.85
N THR A 303 7.67 4.35 40.17
CA THR A 303 8.86 4.76 40.92
C THR A 303 9.61 3.50 41.32
N LEU A 304 10.72 3.22 40.64
CA LEU A 304 11.55 2.04 40.89
C LEU A 304 12.25 2.11 42.25
N PRO A 305 12.66 0.95 42.83
CA PRO A 305 13.41 0.91 44.07
C PRO A 305 14.61 1.86 44.07
N TYR A 306 14.82 2.56 45.19
CA TYR A 306 16.03 3.36 45.39
C TYR A 306 17.24 2.44 45.60
N GLY A 307 18.32 2.69 44.85
CA GLY A 307 19.54 1.91 44.91
C GLY A 307 19.59 0.80 43.87
N GLN A 308 20.44 -0.19 44.14
CA GLN A 308 20.63 -1.33 43.24
C GLN A 308 19.42 -2.26 43.22
N ILE A 309 19.07 -2.74 42.03
CA ILE A 309 17.99 -3.68 41.77
C ILE A 309 18.63 -4.97 41.24
N ALA A 310 18.34 -6.09 41.89
CA ALA A 310 18.83 -7.40 41.46
C ALA A 310 17.90 -8.04 40.42
N GLY A 311 18.35 -9.14 39.83
CA GLY A 311 17.57 -9.88 38.84
C GLY A 311 17.48 -9.18 37.49
N LYS A 312 16.59 -9.67 36.63
CA LYS A 312 16.29 -9.10 35.31
C LYS A 312 14.99 -8.31 35.38
N ASN A 313 15.06 -7.03 35.06
CA ASN A 313 13.93 -6.13 35.21
C ASN A 313 13.51 -5.57 33.86
N GLU A 314 12.20 -5.55 33.60
CA GLU A 314 11.64 -5.19 32.32
C GLU A 314 10.36 -4.37 32.48
N ILE A 315 10.29 -3.27 31.73
CA ILE A 315 9.10 -2.46 31.51
C ILE A 315 8.91 -2.36 30.00
N SER A 316 8.04 -3.17 29.41
CA SER A 316 7.92 -3.21 27.94
C SER A 316 6.52 -3.41 27.37
N GLY A 317 6.28 -2.89 26.16
CA GLY A 317 4.98 -3.09 25.49
C GLY A 317 3.80 -2.36 26.13
N ASN A 318 4.04 -1.48 27.11
CA ASN A 318 2.97 -0.81 27.83
C ASN A 318 2.53 0.50 27.16
N GLN A 319 1.27 0.87 27.37
CA GLN A 319 0.70 2.15 26.96
C GLN A 319 0.39 3.00 28.19
N PHE A 320 1.04 4.15 28.33
CA PHE A 320 0.86 5.08 29.44
C PHE A 320 0.25 6.39 28.96
N VAL A 321 -1.07 6.52 29.06
CA VAL A 321 -1.79 7.76 28.73
C VAL A 321 -2.22 8.49 29.98
N ARG A 322 -1.47 9.54 30.31
CA ARG A 322 -1.75 10.38 31.46
C ARG A 322 -2.96 11.29 31.18
N ASP A 323 -3.77 11.53 32.21
CA ASP A 323 -4.73 12.63 32.27
C ASP A 323 -4.02 13.99 32.02
N THR A 324 -4.81 15.05 31.87
CA THR A 324 -4.39 16.44 31.65
C THR A 324 -3.49 17.03 32.75
N SER A 325 -3.35 16.38 33.91
CA SER A 325 -2.55 16.85 35.05
C SER A 325 -2.02 15.70 35.92
N GLY A 326 -1.30 16.00 37.00
CA GLY A 326 -0.75 15.03 37.96
C GLY A 326 0.77 14.86 37.88
N GLN A 327 1.23 13.63 38.12
CA GLN A 327 2.63 13.23 38.07
C GLN A 327 3.31 13.61 36.76
N THR A 328 4.54 14.08 36.85
CA THR A 328 5.26 14.65 35.72
C THR A 328 6.15 13.65 34.99
N MET A 329 6.27 12.42 35.51
CA MET A 329 7.10 11.33 34.98
C MET A 329 6.35 10.00 34.96
N ALA A 330 6.61 9.18 33.94
CA ALA A 330 6.04 7.84 33.83
C ALA A 330 6.91 6.85 34.59
N VAL A 331 8.20 6.79 34.28
CA VAL A 331 9.16 5.91 34.95
C VAL A 331 10.27 6.77 35.56
N ALA A 332 10.58 6.53 36.83
CA ALA A 332 11.72 7.15 37.48
C ALA A 332 12.54 6.13 38.26
N TRP A 333 13.86 6.21 38.13
CA TRP A 333 14.79 5.39 38.90
C TRP A 333 15.98 6.19 39.39
N ASN A 334 16.24 6.09 40.70
CA ASN A 334 17.49 6.51 41.30
C ASN A 334 18.27 5.27 41.73
N GLY A 335 19.23 4.85 40.92
CA GLY A 335 20.03 3.65 41.16
C GLY A 335 21.10 3.82 42.25
N ASN A 336 21.36 5.07 42.67
CA ASN A 336 22.37 5.43 43.66
C ASN A 336 23.75 4.75 43.44
N THR A 337 24.10 4.45 42.18
CA THR A 337 25.41 3.91 41.83
C THR A 337 26.37 5.03 41.43
N THR A 338 27.58 4.97 41.99
CA THR A 338 28.67 5.90 41.63
C THR A 338 29.60 5.33 40.55
N SER A 339 29.53 4.02 40.30
CA SER A 339 30.29 3.31 39.25
C SER A 339 29.63 1.96 38.94
N GLY A 340 29.70 1.50 37.68
CA GLY A 340 29.07 0.24 37.25
C GLY A 340 27.55 0.37 37.09
N ASN A 341 26.84 -0.76 37.02
CA ASN A 341 25.40 -0.80 36.81
C ASN A 341 24.64 -0.96 38.13
N ALA A 342 23.53 -0.24 38.28
CA ALA A 342 22.65 -0.38 39.43
C ALA A 342 21.75 -1.63 39.32
N GLY A 343 21.58 -2.19 38.13
CA GLY A 343 20.79 -3.40 37.89
C GLY A 343 20.69 -3.71 36.40
N ASP A 344 20.17 -4.89 36.06
CA ASP A 344 19.78 -5.24 34.69
C ASP A 344 18.35 -4.76 34.47
N MET A 345 18.20 -3.65 33.73
CA MET A 345 16.93 -2.96 33.50
C MET A 345 16.76 -2.65 32.02
N ARG A 346 15.61 -3.06 31.49
CA ARG A 346 15.16 -2.80 30.13
C ARG A 346 13.83 -2.06 30.12
N ILE A 347 13.76 -0.93 29.43
CA ILE A 347 12.55 -0.13 29.22
C ILE A 347 12.34 -0.03 27.70
N ALA A 348 11.46 -0.85 27.13
CA ALA A 348 11.41 -1.00 25.67
C ALA A 348 10.00 -1.05 25.09
N ASN A 349 9.81 -0.55 23.86
CA ASN A 349 8.53 -0.65 23.14
C ASN A 349 7.30 -0.10 23.91
N ASN A 350 7.47 0.89 24.79
CA ASN A 350 6.36 1.52 25.49
C ASN A 350 5.88 2.78 24.76
N TYR A 351 4.60 3.09 24.84
CA TYR A 351 4.03 4.37 24.43
C TYR A 351 3.76 5.26 25.63
N PHE A 352 4.31 6.48 25.66
CA PHE A 352 4.08 7.45 26.72
C PHE A 352 3.39 8.72 26.18
N ASN A 353 2.30 9.14 26.81
CA ASN A 353 1.61 10.37 26.43
C ASN A 353 1.21 11.20 27.65
N GLY A 354 1.55 12.49 27.61
CA GLY A 354 1.06 13.48 28.56
C GLY A 354 1.99 13.83 29.72
N TYR A 355 3.16 13.21 29.88
CA TYR A 355 4.08 13.50 30.98
C TYR A 355 4.87 14.80 30.77
N SER A 356 4.82 15.72 31.73
CA SER A 356 5.19 17.13 31.50
C SER A 356 6.61 17.54 31.94
N ALA A 357 7.36 16.67 32.63
CA ALA A 357 8.78 16.90 32.92
C ALA A 357 9.64 16.01 32.02
N ASN A 358 9.69 14.72 32.32
CA ASN A 358 10.33 13.70 31.49
C ASN A 358 9.45 12.46 31.47
N SER A 359 9.34 11.73 30.37
CA SER A 359 8.60 10.46 30.40
C SER A 359 9.40 9.39 31.14
N ILE A 360 10.71 9.31 30.90
CA ILE A 360 11.64 8.41 31.60
C ILE A 360 12.74 9.25 32.26
N TYR A 361 12.96 9.05 33.56
CA TYR A 361 14.00 9.73 34.33
C TYR A 361 14.94 8.71 35.00
N LEU A 362 16.23 8.77 34.66
CA LEU A 362 17.26 7.89 35.19
C LEU A 362 18.33 8.69 35.90
N TYR A 363 18.64 8.35 37.15
CA TYR A 363 19.64 9.01 37.98
C TYR A 363 20.56 7.99 38.63
N ASP A 364 21.88 8.11 38.41
CA ASP A 364 22.88 7.22 39.00
C ASP A 364 22.54 5.73 38.82
N THR A 365 22.21 5.32 37.60
CA THR A 365 21.80 3.95 37.27
C THR A 365 22.90 3.11 36.62
N GLY A 366 23.96 3.74 36.10
CA GLY A 366 24.85 3.07 35.15
C GLY A 366 24.12 2.79 33.84
N THR A 367 24.36 1.64 33.21
CA THR A 367 23.71 1.26 31.95
C THR A 367 22.28 0.77 32.16
N VAL A 368 21.35 1.29 31.36
CA VAL A 368 19.94 0.90 31.27
C VAL A 368 19.56 0.87 29.80
N ASN A 369 19.03 -0.26 29.34
CA ASN A 369 18.57 -0.38 27.96
C ASN A 369 17.21 0.29 27.80
N VAL A 370 17.20 1.47 27.19
CA VAL A 370 16.00 2.21 26.82
C VAL A 370 15.91 2.28 25.30
N GLU A 371 14.96 1.57 24.70
CA GLU A 371 14.89 1.45 23.24
C GLU A 371 13.47 1.38 22.71
N LYS A 372 13.25 1.78 21.45
CA LYS A 372 11.97 1.62 20.74
C LYS A 372 10.73 2.23 21.43
N ASN A 373 10.90 3.05 22.47
CA ASN A 373 9.79 3.73 23.13
C ASN A 373 9.31 4.91 22.28
N THR A 374 8.00 5.10 22.22
CA THR A 374 7.34 6.18 21.49
C THR A 374 6.65 7.15 22.44
N PHE A 375 6.49 8.39 21.98
CA PHE A 375 6.03 9.49 22.83
C PHE A 375 5.01 10.35 22.10
N GLY A 376 3.77 10.33 22.59
CA GLY A 376 2.67 11.11 22.03
C GLY A 376 2.89 12.62 22.15
N GLU A 377 2.08 13.39 21.42
CA GLU A 377 2.23 14.85 21.26
C GLU A 377 2.22 15.66 22.57
N ARG A 378 1.61 15.13 23.64
CA ARG A 378 1.54 15.79 24.95
C ARG A 378 2.74 15.47 25.85
N SER A 379 3.67 14.63 25.40
CA SER A 379 4.88 14.32 26.13
C SER A 379 5.86 15.48 26.10
N ALA A 380 6.51 15.72 27.24
CA ALA A 380 7.53 16.74 27.37
C ALA A 380 8.76 16.37 26.55
N SER A 381 9.16 17.31 25.69
CA SER A 381 10.36 17.27 24.87
C SER A 381 10.97 18.67 24.90
N GLN A 382 12.08 18.84 24.20
CA GLN A 382 12.77 20.12 24.00
C GLN A 382 11.87 21.27 23.50
N ASN A 383 12.37 22.50 23.56
CA ASN A 383 11.61 23.68 23.13
C ASN A 383 11.20 23.62 21.64
N ARG A 384 10.08 24.26 21.30
CA ARG A 384 9.56 24.34 19.93
C ARG A 384 10.28 25.41 19.10
N PRO A 385 10.72 25.13 17.86
CA PRO A 385 10.79 23.80 17.22
C PRO A 385 11.99 23.00 17.75
N GLY A 386 11.83 21.67 17.86
CA GLY A 386 12.83 20.76 18.45
C GLY A 386 14.06 20.52 17.57
N THR A 387 14.86 21.55 17.32
CA THR A 387 15.97 21.48 16.34
C THR A 387 17.32 21.10 16.94
N ALA A 388 17.41 20.91 18.25
CA ALA A 388 18.63 20.50 18.96
C ALA A 388 18.57 19.03 19.39
N GLU A 389 19.70 18.48 19.83
CA GLU A 389 19.69 17.24 20.61
C GLU A 389 19.03 17.52 21.96
N GLU A 390 18.29 16.54 22.50
CA GLU A 390 17.70 16.70 23.82
C GLU A 390 18.77 16.92 24.89
N GLY A 391 18.48 17.86 25.80
CA GLY A 391 19.41 18.31 26.82
C GLY A 391 19.63 17.29 27.93
N ARG A 392 20.86 17.24 28.43
CA ARG A 392 21.35 16.24 29.39
C ARG A 392 21.23 16.65 30.86
N ASP A 393 20.68 17.83 31.15
CA ASP A 393 20.84 18.54 32.44
C ASP A 393 19.49 18.86 33.11
N GLY A 394 18.62 17.85 33.28
CA GLY A 394 17.36 18.02 34.03
C GLY A 394 16.36 18.99 33.37
N SER A 395 16.58 19.31 32.09
CA SER A 395 15.59 19.95 31.23
C SER A 395 14.52 18.95 30.81
N ASN A 396 13.37 19.45 30.38
CA ASN A 396 12.31 18.61 29.83
C ASN A 396 12.80 17.83 28.58
N ALA A 397 12.81 16.50 28.68
CA ALA A 397 13.25 15.57 27.65
C ALA A 397 12.36 14.31 27.65
N LEU A 398 12.35 13.55 26.55
CA LEU A 398 11.62 12.28 26.50
C LEU A 398 12.27 11.26 27.45
N LEU A 399 13.60 11.22 27.41
CA LEU A 399 14.48 10.45 28.29
C LEU A 399 15.52 11.40 28.91
N ASP A 400 15.58 11.46 30.24
CA ASP A 400 16.63 12.16 30.98
C ASP A 400 17.62 11.18 31.59
N ASN A 401 18.78 11.06 30.93
CA ASN A 401 19.95 10.36 31.44
C ASN A 401 20.75 11.30 32.35
N ASN A 402 20.46 11.30 33.64
CA ASN A 402 21.04 12.24 34.59
C ASN A 402 22.27 11.66 35.33
N ARG A 403 23.26 12.51 35.61
CA ARG A 403 24.51 12.21 36.33
C ARG A 403 25.29 11.01 35.75
N ASN A 404 25.14 9.81 36.30
CA ASN A 404 25.83 8.60 35.83
C ASN A 404 24.95 7.63 35.02
N ALA A 405 23.71 8.01 34.70
CA ALA A 405 22.84 7.18 33.87
C ALA A 405 23.30 7.13 32.41
N ASN A 406 23.41 5.92 31.87
CA ASN A 406 23.82 5.60 30.49
C ASN A 406 25.08 6.35 30.03
N GLY A 407 26.00 6.68 30.95
CA GLY A 407 27.22 7.45 30.65
C GLY A 407 26.97 8.80 29.97
N ARG A 408 25.71 9.24 29.86
CA ARG A 408 25.27 10.42 29.13
C ARG A 408 25.82 10.49 27.71
N VAL A 409 25.93 9.37 26.99
CA VAL A 409 26.56 9.33 25.65
C VAL A 409 25.84 10.21 24.63
N MET A 410 26.61 10.82 23.72
CA MET A 410 26.10 11.59 22.59
C MET A 410 25.33 10.71 21.60
N THR A 411 24.32 11.32 20.98
CA THR A 411 23.44 10.64 20.04
C THR A 411 23.96 10.80 18.62
N TRP A 412 23.92 9.73 17.83
CA TRP A 412 23.99 9.85 16.37
C TRP A 412 22.86 10.74 15.89
N TYR A 413 23.08 11.46 14.79
CA TYR A 413 22.11 12.45 14.37
C TYR A 413 21.95 12.51 12.86
N PRO A 414 20.75 12.90 12.39
CA PRO A 414 20.54 13.27 10.99
C PRO A 414 21.37 14.48 10.58
N THR A 415 22.01 14.44 9.42
CA THR A 415 22.86 15.53 8.90
C THR A 415 22.15 16.50 7.97
N GLY A 416 21.00 16.12 7.41
CA GLY A 416 20.19 16.93 6.51
C GLY A 416 18.77 16.37 6.41
N ASP A 417 17.90 17.06 5.67
CA ASP A 417 16.51 16.64 5.48
C ASP A 417 16.41 15.23 4.88
N SER A 418 15.41 14.49 5.35
CA SER A 418 15.01 13.23 4.75
C SER A 418 14.33 13.51 3.41
N ALA A 419 14.56 12.66 2.41
CA ALA A 419 14.02 12.87 1.06
C ALA A 419 13.41 11.59 0.48
N VAL A 420 12.21 11.66 -0.12
CA VAL A 420 11.62 10.55 -0.89
C VAL A 420 12.62 10.03 -1.92
N LEU A 421 12.77 8.71 -1.99
CA LEU A 421 13.64 8.05 -2.94
C LEU A 421 13.03 8.01 -4.35
N THR A 422 13.33 9.02 -5.16
CA THR A 422 12.87 9.12 -6.55
C THR A 422 13.78 8.44 -7.58
N GLY A 423 14.96 8.00 -7.17
CA GLY A 423 15.92 7.28 -8.02
C GLY A 423 16.32 5.92 -7.46
N ASP A 424 17.36 5.31 -8.02
CA ASP A 424 17.91 4.08 -7.47
C ASP A 424 18.46 4.32 -6.05
N ALA A 425 18.32 3.31 -5.19
CA ALA A 425 18.88 3.35 -3.86
C ALA A 425 20.39 3.62 -3.96
N PRO A 426 20.92 4.66 -3.29
CA PRO A 426 22.34 4.99 -3.37
C PRO A 426 23.19 3.80 -2.90
N ALA A 427 24.30 3.54 -3.60
CA ALA A 427 25.18 2.43 -3.26
C ALA A 427 25.66 2.52 -1.79
N GLY A 428 25.54 1.40 -1.06
CA GLY A 428 25.91 1.32 0.35
C GLY A 428 24.85 1.84 1.33
N SER A 429 23.64 2.19 0.86
CA SER A 429 22.51 2.49 1.75
C SER A 429 22.07 1.27 2.54
N ILE A 430 21.67 1.46 3.78
CA ILE A 430 21.21 0.41 4.69
C ILE A 430 19.69 0.52 4.84
N GLN A 431 18.96 -0.55 4.54
CA GLN A 431 17.52 -0.59 4.78
C GLN A 431 17.24 -0.65 6.28
N VAL A 432 16.37 0.22 6.77
CA VAL A 432 15.89 0.17 8.15
C VAL A 432 14.86 -0.94 8.29
N GLU A 433 14.98 -1.76 9.32
CA GLU A 433 14.02 -2.82 9.61
C GLU A 433 12.75 -2.17 10.16
N SER A 434 11.75 -2.06 9.29
CA SER A 434 10.47 -1.40 9.57
C SER A 434 9.55 -2.29 10.41
N PRO A 435 8.87 -1.75 11.44
CA PRO A 435 7.86 -2.46 12.21
C PRO A 435 6.49 -2.52 11.49
N LEU A 436 6.37 -1.89 10.30
CA LEU A 436 5.11 -1.83 9.56
C LEU A 436 4.70 -3.22 9.09
N ALA A 437 3.40 -3.52 9.21
CA ALA A 437 2.85 -4.74 8.63
C ALA A 437 2.99 -4.71 7.10
N ALA A 438 3.20 -5.87 6.48
CA ALA A 438 3.50 -5.97 5.05
C ALA A 438 2.39 -5.45 4.12
N ASP A 439 1.17 -5.31 4.63
CA ASP A 439 0.00 -4.76 3.93
C ASP A 439 -0.15 -3.25 4.08
N VAL A 440 0.63 -2.61 4.97
CA VAL A 440 0.64 -1.15 5.12
C VAL A 440 1.45 -0.54 3.97
N PRO A 441 0.84 0.28 3.11
CA PRO A 441 1.57 0.92 2.04
C PRO A 441 2.62 1.88 2.61
N ALA A 442 3.85 1.77 2.10
CA ALA A 442 4.99 2.54 2.56
C ALA A 442 5.69 3.29 1.43
N CYS A 443 6.16 4.48 1.76
CA CYS A 443 6.96 5.33 0.88
C CYS A 443 8.41 5.33 1.36
N VAL A 444 9.34 5.00 0.47
CA VAL A 444 10.76 4.91 0.83
C VAL A 444 11.40 6.29 0.79
N ALA A 445 12.14 6.63 1.84
CA ALA A 445 12.92 7.85 1.95
C ALA A 445 14.39 7.57 2.30
N THR A 446 15.26 8.52 2.00
CA THR A 446 16.69 8.47 2.35
C THR A 446 16.99 9.41 3.50
N LEU A 447 17.86 8.97 4.42
CA LEU A 447 18.33 9.76 5.55
C LEU A 447 19.85 9.62 5.72
N ASP A 448 20.57 10.73 5.67
CA ASP A 448 21.99 10.76 6.01
C ASP A 448 22.19 10.99 7.50
N VAL A 449 23.04 10.18 8.12
CA VAL A 449 23.30 10.20 9.56
C VAL A 449 24.79 10.25 9.85
N SER A 450 25.18 10.84 10.97
CA SER A 450 26.57 10.91 11.42
C SER A 450 26.73 10.59 12.89
N ALA A 451 27.88 10.01 13.21
CA ALA A 451 28.33 9.79 14.57
C ALA A 451 28.62 11.13 15.26
N PRO A 452 28.38 11.24 16.57
CA PRO A 452 28.84 12.40 17.33
C PRO A 452 30.36 12.45 17.38
N SER A 453 30.92 13.66 17.42
CA SER A 453 32.36 13.90 17.63
C SER A 453 32.71 14.29 19.06
N ASP A 454 31.74 14.80 19.80
CA ASP A 454 31.94 15.35 21.14
C ASP A 454 31.80 14.26 22.20
N LEU A 455 32.57 14.39 23.28
CA LEU A 455 32.51 13.46 24.40
C LEU A 455 31.30 13.76 25.31
N PRO A 456 30.76 12.74 26.01
CA PRO A 456 31.09 11.32 25.93
C PRO A 456 30.51 10.64 24.67
N LEU A 457 31.33 9.84 23.99
CA LEU A 457 30.94 9.12 22.78
C LEU A 457 30.21 7.81 23.13
N PRO A 458 29.26 7.37 22.28
CA PRO A 458 28.69 6.02 22.38
C PRO A 458 29.73 4.95 22.01
N GLU A 459 29.35 3.67 22.11
CA GLU A 459 30.16 2.56 21.62
C GLU A 459 30.54 2.72 20.14
N SER A 460 31.65 2.09 19.73
CA SER A 460 32.08 2.10 18.32
C SER A 460 31.14 1.35 17.37
N THR A 461 30.27 0.50 17.94
CA THR A 461 29.22 -0.23 17.25
C THR A 461 27.90 0.10 17.94
N VAL A 462 26.93 0.59 17.17
CA VAL A 462 25.65 1.06 17.70
C VAL A 462 24.49 0.53 16.89
N ASP A 463 23.34 0.44 17.54
CA ASP A 463 22.05 0.34 16.90
C ASP A 463 21.38 1.72 16.89
N LEU A 464 20.66 2.02 15.82
CA LEU A 464 19.90 3.27 15.69
C LEU A 464 18.41 2.95 15.66
N ASP A 465 17.67 3.50 16.61
CA ASP A 465 16.20 3.51 16.61
C ASP A 465 15.71 4.81 15.99
N LEU A 466 14.84 4.71 14.99
CA LEU A 466 14.39 5.85 14.20
C LEU A 466 12.92 6.15 14.47
N TYR A 467 12.61 7.44 14.51
CA TYR A 467 11.31 7.94 14.89
C TYR A 467 10.87 9.06 13.99
N TRP A 468 9.56 9.12 13.76
CA TRP A 468 8.90 10.28 13.20
C TRP A 468 8.18 11.07 14.29
N THR A 469 8.10 12.39 14.09
CA THR A 469 7.32 13.29 14.92
C THR A 469 6.62 14.37 14.10
N ALA A 470 5.40 14.76 14.53
CA ALA A 470 4.69 15.87 13.92
C ALA A 470 5.35 17.22 14.24
N ASP A 471 5.96 17.33 15.43
CA ASP A 471 6.52 18.58 15.95
C ASP A 471 7.85 18.37 16.66
N ARG A 472 7.91 17.57 17.72
CA ARG A 472 9.14 17.46 18.54
C ARG A 472 9.33 16.21 19.40
N THR A 473 8.37 15.30 19.48
CA THR A 473 8.48 14.14 20.38
C THR A 473 9.10 12.96 19.63
N ALA A 474 8.37 11.87 19.42
CA ALA A 474 8.79 10.64 18.72
C ALA A 474 7.56 9.69 18.69
N GLU A 475 6.49 10.16 18.07
CA GLU A 475 5.15 9.56 18.10
C GLU A 475 5.14 8.19 17.39
N VAL A 476 5.87 8.05 16.29
CA VAL A 476 5.90 6.82 15.48
C VAL A 476 7.31 6.26 15.43
N TYR A 477 7.46 4.98 15.75
CA TYR A 477 8.68 4.23 15.53
C TYR A 477 8.77 3.77 14.07
N LEU A 478 9.82 4.18 13.37
CA LEU A 478 10.06 3.86 11.95
C LEU A 478 10.90 2.60 11.76
N GLY A 479 11.57 2.13 12.81
CA GLY A 479 12.37 0.91 12.77
C GLY A 479 13.78 1.06 13.34
N ARG A 480 14.58 0.00 13.16
CA ARG A 480 15.96 -0.09 13.66
C ARG A 480 16.94 -0.41 12.55
N VAL A 481 18.17 0.07 12.71
CA VAL A 481 19.35 -0.48 12.05
C VAL A 481 20.32 -0.97 13.11
N GLU A 482 20.76 -2.22 12.99
CA GLU A 482 21.67 -2.84 13.96
C GLU A 482 23.12 -2.84 13.48
N GLY A 483 24.05 -2.77 14.42
CA GLY A 483 25.48 -3.01 14.17
C GLY A 483 26.17 -1.95 13.30
N ILE A 484 25.70 -0.71 13.32
CA ILE A 484 26.34 0.40 12.59
C ILE A 484 27.73 0.68 13.17
N THR A 485 28.71 0.86 12.28
CA THR A 485 30.08 1.24 12.61
C THR A 485 30.54 2.42 11.74
N GLY A 486 31.61 3.11 12.15
CA GLY A 486 32.18 4.23 11.41
C GLY A 486 31.66 5.60 11.83
N SER A 487 31.79 6.60 10.96
CA SER A 487 31.47 8.01 11.27
C SER A 487 30.18 8.52 10.63
N SER A 488 29.62 7.79 9.66
CA SER A 488 28.39 8.15 8.95
C SER A 488 27.75 6.95 8.28
N ALA A 489 26.46 7.04 8.00
CA ALA A 489 25.70 6.05 7.23
C ALA A 489 24.60 6.75 6.42
N LYS A 490 24.09 6.06 5.40
CA LYS A 490 22.90 6.46 4.64
C LYS A 490 21.84 5.39 4.81
N LEU A 491 20.66 5.79 5.29
CA LEU A 491 19.58 4.89 5.68
C LEU A 491 18.41 5.02 4.71
N LEU A 492 17.69 3.91 4.47
CA LEU A 492 16.42 3.88 3.74
C LEU A 492 15.27 3.63 4.74
N LEU A 493 14.30 4.53 4.75
CA LEU A 493 13.18 4.56 5.70
C LEU A 493 11.89 4.21 4.99
N ASP A 494 11.12 3.28 5.56
CA ASP A 494 9.75 3.02 5.13
C ASP A 494 8.79 3.93 5.90
N LEU A 495 8.22 4.91 5.20
CA LEU A 495 7.27 5.86 5.78
C LEU A 495 5.84 5.38 5.55
N PRO A 496 5.05 5.12 6.59
CA PRO A 496 3.69 4.64 6.43
C PRO A 496 2.78 5.71 5.81
N VAL A 497 1.94 5.26 4.89
CA VAL A 497 0.94 6.09 4.22
C VAL A 497 -0.39 6.03 4.99
N GLY A 498 -0.93 7.21 5.31
CA GLY A 498 -2.21 7.35 6.02
C GLY A 498 -2.08 7.51 7.54
N PRO A 499 -3.23 7.63 8.24
CA PRO A 499 -3.27 7.94 9.66
C PRO A 499 -2.73 6.78 10.52
N GLN A 500 -1.89 7.13 11.49
CA GLN A 500 -1.40 6.26 12.54
C GLN A 500 -2.19 6.54 13.82
N LYS A 501 -2.68 5.48 14.47
CA LYS A 501 -3.54 5.58 15.65
C LYS A 501 -2.76 5.36 16.93
N PHE A 502 -3.04 6.19 17.93
CA PHE A 502 -2.45 6.09 19.26
C PHE A 502 -3.56 6.12 20.33
N PRO A 503 -3.37 5.46 21.47
CA PRO A 503 -4.32 5.53 22.58
C PRO A 503 -4.52 6.98 23.06
N SER A 504 -5.80 7.38 23.23
CA SER A 504 -6.17 8.71 23.75
C SER A 504 -6.47 8.68 25.25
N THR A 505 -6.77 9.84 25.85
CA THR A 505 -7.23 9.92 27.26
C THR A 505 -8.63 9.34 27.49
N VAL A 506 -9.35 8.95 26.44
CA VAL A 506 -10.68 8.37 26.54
C VAL A 506 -10.59 6.90 26.14
N VAL A 507 -11.08 6.03 27.01
CA VAL A 507 -11.05 4.57 26.78
C VAL A 507 -11.78 4.24 25.47
N GLY A 508 -11.08 3.55 24.56
CA GLY A 508 -11.61 3.12 23.26
C GLY A 508 -11.54 4.18 22.15
N GLU A 509 -11.05 5.39 22.44
CA GLU A 509 -10.77 6.42 21.43
C GLU A 509 -9.27 6.50 21.12
N PHE A 510 -8.94 7.11 19.98
CA PHE A 510 -7.58 7.20 19.47
C PHE A 510 -7.24 8.62 19.03
N ASP A 511 -6.03 9.06 19.35
CA ASP A 511 -5.38 10.19 18.70
C ASP A 511 -4.79 9.72 17.35
N GLU A 512 -4.70 10.61 16.36
CA GLU A 512 -4.16 10.29 15.04
C GLU A 512 -3.03 11.23 14.64
N ALA A 513 -2.00 10.68 13.97
CA ALA A 513 -0.98 11.46 13.29
C ALA A 513 -0.68 10.87 11.91
N THR A 514 -0.34 11.71 10.95
CA THR A 514 -0.15 11.30 9.56
C THR A 514 1.26 11.67 9.10
N ILE A 515 2.01 10.66 8.70
CA ILE A 515 3.39 10.81 8.20
C ILE A 515 3.34 11.22 6.74
N VAL A 516 2.75 10.37 5.91
CA VAL A 516 2.45 10.63 4.50
C VAL A 516 0.94 10.71 4.32
N ASP A 517 0.46 11.86 3.86
CA ASP A 517 -0.96 12.05 3.59
C ASP A 517 -1.40 11.22 2.39
N ALA A 518 -2.36 10.31 2.59
CA ALA A 518 -2.81 9.38 1.55
C ALA A 518 -3.44 10.07 0.33
N ASN A 519 -3.99 11.28 0.49
CA ASN A 519 -4.64 12.03 -0.58
C ASN A 519 -3.62 12.82 -1.43
N THR A 520 -2.62 13.42 -0.80
CA THR A 520 -1.65 14.33 -1.44
C THR A 520 -0.30 13.67 -1.72
N GLY A 521 0.04 12.59 -1.02
CA GLY A 521 1.36 11.97 -1.04
C GLY A 521 2.44 12.81 -0.34
N ALA A 522 2.09 13.95 0.24
CA ALA A 522 3.05 14.81 0.92
C ALA A 522 3.43 14.18 2.26
N GLY A 523 4.73 13.99 2.48
CA GLY A 523 5.25 13.70 3.81
C GLY A 523 5.40 14.99 4.61
N GLN A 524 5.05 14.96 5.89
CA GLN A 524 5.14 16.10 6.81
C GLN A 524 5.88 15.70 8.09
N GLY A 525 6.16 16.66 8.97
CA GLY A 525 6.83 16.42 10.25
C GLY A 525 8.34 16.28 10.13
N TYR A 526 8.93 15.57 11.08
CA TYR A 526 10.38 15.46 11.24
C TYR A 526 10.81 14.03 11.59
N VAL A 527 12.05 13.69 11.24
CA VAL A 527 12.70 12.42 11.61
C VAL A 527 13.78 12.69 12.65
N ARG A 528 13.88 11.81 13.65
CA ARG A 528 14.95 11.81 14.65
C ARG A 528 15.30 10.38 15.05
N MET A 529 16.32 10.22 15.89
CA MET A 529 16.78 8.90 16.32
C MET A 529 17.26 8.87 17.77
N GLN A 530 17.40 7.65 18.27
CA GLN A 530 18.10 7.30 19.49
C GLN A 530 19.23 6.34 19.16
N THR A 531 20.35 6.47 19.85
CA THR A 531 21.50 5.56 19.74
C THR A 531 21.48 4.58 20.90
N VAL A 532 21.68 3.29 20.58
CA VAL A 532 21.83 2.22 21.58
C VAL A 532 23.17 1.54 21.34
N GLY A 533 24.00 1.40 22.37
CA GLY A 533 25.26 0.66 22.26
C GLY A 533 24.99 -0.82 21.99
N ALA A 534 25.55 -1.37 20.91
CA ALA A 534 25.22 -2.71 20.44
C ALA A 534 25.65 -3.82 21.44
N THR A 535 26.66 -3.56 22.28
CA THR A 535 27.16 -4.55 23.25
C THR A 535 26.57 -4.34 24.63
N THR A 536 26.54 -3.10 25.13
CA THR A 536 26.13 -2.82 26.51
C THR A 536 24.64 -2.49 26.64
N GLY A 537 23.95 -2.15 25.55
CA GLY A 537 22.59 -1.63 25.59
C GLY A 537 22.50 -0.21 26.15
N GLN A 538 23.61 0.53 26.23
CA GLN A 538 23.63 1.91 26.69
C GLN A 538 22.86 2.82 25.74
N SER A 539 21.80 3.46 26.23
CA SER A 539 20.96 4.33 25.42
C SER A 539 21.30 5.80 25.58
N SER A 540 21.46 6.52 24.45
CA SER A 540 21.54 7.97 24.43
C SER A 540 20.17 8.61 24.69
N GLN A 541 20.15 9.94 24.80
CA GLN A 541 18.90 10.70 24.62
C GLN A 541 18.48 10.73 23.16
N TYR A 542 17.51 11.56 22.79
CA TYR A 542 17.04 11.67 21.42
C TYR A 542 17.78 12.77 20.65
N SER A 543 18.14 12.47 19.40
CA SER A 543 18.84 13.37 18.50
C SER A 543 18.05 14.63 18.18
N ARG A 544 18.72 15.59 17.52
CA ARG A 544 18.03 16.62 16.72
C ARG A 544 17.17 16.02 15.63
N MET A 545 16.29 16.85 15.08
CA MET A 545 15.32 16.43 14.08
C MET A 545 15.57 17.14 12.75
N VAL A 546 15.20 16.49 11.65
CA VAL A 546 15.28 17.04 10.29
C VAL A 546 13.95 16.87 9.59
N GLY A 547 13.64 17.79 8.67
CA GLY A 547 12.37 17.75 7.96
C GLY A 547 12.30 16.63 6.95
N PHE A 548 11.12 16.48 6.37
CA PHE A 548 10.89 15.62 5.22
C PHE A 548 10.73 16.45 3.95
N SER A 549 11.25 15.94 2.82
CA SER A 549 11.10 16.52 1.50
C SER A 549 10.68 15.47 0.46
N GLY A 550 9.91 15.89 -0.54
CA GLY A 550 9.44 15.03 -1.63
C GLY A 550 7.97 14.61 -1.53
N ASN A 551 7.50 13.91 -2.55
CA ASN A 551 6.13 13.41 -2.66
C ASN A 551 6.14 11.90 -2.94
N CYS A 552 5.31 11.16 -2.23
CA CYS A 552 5.16 9.71 -2.31
C CYS A 552 4.19 9.24 -3.40
N ARG A 553 3.66 10.15 -4.22
CA ARG A 553 2.86 9.82 -5.40
C ARG A 553 3.73 9.78 -6.66
N PRO A 554 3.52 8.77 -7.52
CA PRO A 554 4.26 8.70 -8.78
C PRO A 554 3.83 9.84 -9.70
N GLU A 555 4.81 10.58 -10.19
CA GLU A 555 4.67 11.50 -11.32
C GLU A 555 5.03 10.72 -12.57
N LEU A 556 4.22 10.86 -13.62
CA LEU A 556 4.34 10.06 -14.84
C LEU A 556 4.63 10.94 -16.04
N THR A 557 5.52 10.47 -16.91
CA THR A 557 5.67 10.98 -18.28
C THR A 557 5.46 9.84 -19.27
N ILE A 558 4.91 10.15 -20.44
CA ILE A 558 4.79 9.21 -21.56
C ILE A 558 5.20 9.92 -22.84
N ASP A 559 6.31 9.50 -23.44
CA ASP A 559 6.84 10.09 -24.66
C ASP A 559 7.13 8.99 -25.68
N GLN A 560 7.26 9.36 -26.96
CA GLN A 560 7.76 8.43 -27.96
C GLN A 560 9.12 7.86 -27.55
N SER A 561 9.36 6.59 -27.88
CA SER A 561 10.66 5.96 -27.63
C SER A 561 11.77 6.67 -28.41
N ALA A 562 12.97 6.80 -27.82
CA ALA A 562 14.11 7.46 -28.47
C ALA A 562 14.55 6.80 -29.80
N THR A 563 14.17 5.54 -30.04
CA THR A 563 14.45 4.81 -31.27
C THR A 563 13.27 4.80 -32.25
N GLN A 564 12.17 5.48 -31.92
CA GLN A 564 10.99 5.56 -32.76
C GLN A 564 11.23 6.54 -33.91
N ASN A 565 10.96 6.10 -35.13
CA ASN A 565 10.91 7.01 -36.27
C ASN A 565 9.54 7.71 -36.30
N ASP A 566 9.53 9.01 -36.57
CA ASP A 566 8.32 9.77 -36.86
C ASP A 566 8.57 10.69 -38.07
N SER A 567 7.85 10.53 -39.19
CA SER A 567 6.80 9.55 -39.47
C SER A 567 7.33 8.12 -39.70
N THR A 568 6.47 7.12 -39.54
CA THR A 568 6.82 5.69 -39.72
C THR A 568 5.77 4.91 -40.50
N MET A 569 6.20 3.84 -41.19
CA MET A 569 5.33 2.82 -41.78
C MET A 569 5.33 1.50 -40.99
N ALA A 570 6.12 1.42 -39.92
CA ALA A 570 6.01 0.33 -38.96
C ALA A 570 4.81 0.57 -38.05
N ARG A 571 3.94 -0.43 -37.92
CA ARG A 571 2.66 -0.28 -37.20
C ARG A 571 2.80 -0.35 -35.69
N ASP A 572 3.85 -1.01 -35.19
CA ASP A 572 4.21 -0.95 -33.78
C ASP A 572 4.78 0.44 -33.46
N LEU A 573 3.99 1.24 -32.76
CA LEU A 573 4.35 2.58 -32.31
C LEU A 573 4.84 2.50 -30.87
N HIS A 574 6.12 2.78 -30.65
CA HIS A 574 6.78 2.58 -29.37
C HIS A 574 6.78 3.86 -28.53
N TYR A 575 6.20 3.78 -27.33
CA TYR A 575 6.29 4.81 -26.29
C TYR A 575 7.02 4.29 -25.06
N THR A 576 7.56 5.21 -24.27
CA THR A 576 8.15 4.90 -22.96
C THR A 576 7.41 5.67 -21.88
N VAL A 577 6.86 4.94 -20.91
CA VAL A 577 6.35 5.51 -19.67
C VAL A 577 7.49 5.59 -18.68
N LYS A 578 7.71 6.75 -18.06
CA LYS A 578 8.65 6.93 -16.95
C LYS A 578 7.93 7.43 -15.72
N SER A 579 8.35 6.96 -14.56
CA SER A 579 7.83 7.38 -13.27
C SER A 579 8.91 7.88 -12.32
N SER A 580 8.56 8.88 -11.50
CA SER A 580 9.39 9.34 -10.39
C SER A 580 9.51 8.31 -9.26
N LEU A 581 8.61 7.31 -9.17
CA LEU A 581 8.63 6.28 -8.14
C LEU A 581 8.45 4.89 -8.77
N PRO A 582 8.93 3.81 -8.11
CA PRO A 582 8.65 2.45 -8.56
C PRO A 582 7.14 2.20 -8.65
N LEU A 583 6.70 1.66 -9.79
CA LEU A 583 5.31 1.31 -10.03
C LEU A 583 5.07 -0.17 -9.75
N ASP A 584 3.84 -0.50 -9.32
CA ASP A 584 3.36 -1.88 -9.33
C ASP A 584 3.13 -2.31 -10.78
N PRO A 585 3.90 -3.28 -11.32
CA PRO A 585 3.74 -3.74 -12.70
C PRO A 585 2.33 -4.27 -13.01
N ALA A 586 1.59 -4.76 -12.01
CA ALA A 586 0.21 -5.21 -12.20
C ALA A 586 -0.77 -4.06 -12.49
N SER A 587 -0.44 -2.83 -12.08
CA SER A 587 -1.25 -1.65 -12.35
C SER A 587 -0.96 -1.00 -13.71
N VAL A 588 0.22 -1.26 -14.30
CA VAL A 588 0.66 -0.66 -15.57
C VAL A 588 0.36 -1.61 -16.72
N THR A 589 -0.90 -1.61 -17.17
CA THR A 589 -1.40 -2.52 -18.21
C THR A 589 -1.77 -1.81 -19.51
N ALA A 590 -1.93 -2.56 -20.61
CA ALA A 590 -2.35 -2.00 -21.89
C ALA A 590 -3.69 -1.28 -21.83
N GLY A 591 -4.64 -1.75 -20.99
CA GLY A 591 -5.94 -1.10 -20.83
C GLY A 591 -5.92 0.22 -20.05
N VAL A 592 -4.78 0.57 -19.43
CA VAL A 592 -4.60 1.83 -18.69
C VAL A 592 -4.00 2.92 -19.58
N VAL A 593 -3.34 2.55 -20.68
CA VAL A 593 -2.79 3.52 -21.62
C VAL A 593 -3.86 3.90 -22.64
N ASP A 594 -4.35 5.13 -22.51
CA ASP A 594 -5.29 5.73 -23.44
C ASP A 594 -4.54 6.06 -24.75
N VAL A 595 -5.00 5.50 -25.87
CA VAL A 595 -4.44 5.81 -27.19
C VAL A 595 -5.52 6.50 -28.01
N THR A 596 -5.18 7.66 -28.56
CA THR A 596 -6.05 8.42 -29.46
C THR A 596 -5.37 8.58 -30.81
N ALA A 597 -6.15 8.80 -31.86
CA ALA A 597 -5.63 8.98 -33.20
C ALA A 597 -6.44 10.04 -33.96
N ALA A 598 -5.72 10.89 -34.69
CA ALA A 598 -6.30 11.89 -35.58
C ALA A 598 -5.92 11.58 -37.04
N ALA A 599 -6.90 11.71 -37.94
CA ALA A 599 -6.66 11.53 -39.36
C ALA A 599 -5.64 12.56 -39.90
N VAL A 600 -4.80 12.10 -40.82
CA VAL A 600 -3.81 12.87 -41.59
C VAL A 600 -4.20 12.88 -43.07
N ALA A 601 -3.42 13.56 -43.91
CA ALA A 601 -3.74 13.67 -45.35
C ALA A 601 -3.74 12.30 -46.06
N GLU A 602 -2.95 11.36 -45.55
CA GLU A 602 -2.79 10.00 -46.04
C GLU A 602 -3.82 9.02 -45.45
N THR A 603 -4.74 9.47 -44.60
CA THR A 603 -5.82 8.62 -44.07
C THR A 603 -6.80 8.25 -45.17
N VAL A 604 -7.07 6.95 -45.29
CA VAL A 604 -8.04 6.39 -46.23
C VAL A 604 -9.46 6.44 -45.65
N ASP A 605 -9.62 6.01 -44.39
CA ASP A 605 -10.91 5.98 -43.70
C ASP A 605 -10.79 6.41 -42.22
N ALA A 606 -11.16 7.66 -41.96
CA ALA A 606 -11.13 8.24 -40.62
C ALA A 606 -12.07 7.53 -39.62
N GLY A 607 -13.09 6.80 -40.08
CA GLY A 607 -13.99 6.01 -39.22
C GLY A 607 -13.36 4.71 -38.71
N ARG A 608 -12.22 4.29 -39.26
CA ARG A 608 -11.59 2.99 -39.01
C ARG A 608 -10.17 3.07 -38.45
N LEU A 609 -9.81 4.15 -37.76
CA LEU A 609 -8.47 4.29 -37.17
C LEU A 609 -8.17 3.29 -36.04
N ASN A 610 -9.17 2.94 -35.22
CA ASN A 610 -9.09 1.93 -34.14
C ASN A 610 -7.81 2.00 -33.26
N PRO A 611 -7.49 3.17 -32.66
CA PRO A 611 -6.31 3.32 -31.82
C PRO A 611 -6.39 2.46 -30.56
N ARG A 612 -5.29 1.76 -30.23
CA ARG A 612 -5.21 0.90 -29.05
C ARG A 612 -3.77 0.64 -28.60
N SER A 613 -3.57 0.45 -27.31
CA SER A 613 -2.36 -0.14 -26.75
C SER A 613 -2.47 -1.67 -26.79
N VAL A 614 -1.42 -2.35 -27.24
CA VAL A 614 -1.42 -3.82 -27.41
C VAL A 614 -0.42 -4.53 -26.50
N SER A 615 0.57 -3.81 -25.98
CA SER A 615 1.56 -4.37 -25.06
C SER A 615 2.12 -3.29 -24.15
N VAL A 616 2.26 -3.62 -22.86
CA VAL A 616 2.97 -2.80 -21.87
C VAL A 616 3.87 -3.74 -21.05
N LYS A 617 5.16 -3.44 -20.97
CA LYS A 617 6.14 -4.29 -20.28
C LYS A 617 7.15 -3.46 -19.48
N PRO A 618 7.50 -3.86 -18.25
CA PRO A 618 8.53 -3.19 -17.47
C PRO A 618 9.90 -3.35 -18.14
N ILE A 619 10.73 -2.30 -18.06
CA ILE A 619 12.10 -2.33 -18.54
C ILE A 619 13.01 -2.86 -17.43
N SER A 620 13.71 -3.96 -17.71
CA SER A 620 14.60 -4.59 -16.72
C SER A 620 15.72 -3.64 -16.29
N GLY A 621 16.08 -3.67 -15.01
CA GLY A 621 17.12 -2.80 -14.44
C GLY A 621 16.66 -1.40 -14.05
N THR A 622 15.39 -1.04 -14.27
CA THR A 622 14.83 0.29 -13.91
C THR A 622 14.04 0.30 -12.59
N ALA A 623 14.06 -0.82 -11.86
CA ALA A 623 13.26 -1.02 -10.66
C ALA A 623 11.77 -0.67 -10.85
N ASN A 624 11.20 -1.02 -12.01
CA ASN A 624 9.81 -0.72 -12.41
C ASN A 624 9.48 0.78 -12.46
N ARG A 625 10.45 1.64 -12.78
CA ARG A 625 10.21 3.06 -13.07
C ARG A 625 9.99 3.33 -14.54
N GLU A 626 10.36 2.42 -15.43
CA GLU A 626 10.14 2.56 -16.87
C GLU A 626 9.42 1.37 -17.48
N PHE A 627 8.52 1.67 -18.43
CA PHE A 627 7.74 0.67 -19.16
C PHE A 627 7.74 0.98 -20.65
N THR A 628 7.93 -0.04 -21.48
CA THR A 628 7.72 0.03 -22.92
C THR A 628 6.24 -0.17 -23.22
N VAL A 629 5.66 0.73 -24.00
CA VAL A 629 4.29 0.65 -24.51
C VAL A 629 4.33 0.50 -26.02
N ILE A 630 3.52 -0.40 -26.56
CA ILE A 630 3.30 -0.55 -28.01
C ILE A 630 1.84 -0.20 -28.31
N ALA A 631 1.64 0.84 -29.11
CA ALA A 631 0.34 1.23 -29.65
C ALA A 631 0.22 0.89 -31.14
N ARG A 632 -1.02 0.75 -31.60
CA ARG A 632 -1.37 0.49 -33.01
C ARG A 632 -2.61 1.27 -33.42
N VAL A 633 -2.66 1.56 -34.72
CA VAL A 633 -3.83 2.04 -35.47
C VAL A 633 -3.99 1.22 -36.73
N ASP A 634 -5.17 1.25 -37.34
CA ASP A 634 -5.53 0.45 -38.51
C ASP A 634 -5.42 1.24 -39.83
N ASP A 635 -5.13 2.54 -39.78
CA ASP A 635 -4.89 3.40 -40.95
C ASP A 635 -3.95 4.56 -40.62
N SER A 636 -3.51 5.31 -41.64
CA SER A 636 -2.62 6.45 -41.46
C SER A 636 -3.23 7.43 -40.47
N ALA A 637 -2.48 7.80 -39.42
CA ALA A 637 -2.96 8.70 -38.39
C ALA A 637 -1.80 9.27 -37.58
N LYS A 638 -2.04 10.42 -36.96
CA LYS A 638 -1.23 10.96 -35.87
C LYS A 638 -1.74 10.34 -34.57
N VAL A 639 -0.92 9.53 -33.91
CA VAL A 639 -1.30 8.72 -32.75
C VAL A 639 -0.70 9.32 -31.48
N THR A 640 -1.52 9.46 -30.45
CA THR A 640 -1.14 10.06 -29.16
C THR A 640 -1.41 9.06 -28.05
N ALA A 641 -0.43 8.83 -27.15
CA ALA A 641 -0.59 7.99 -25.97
C ALA A 641 -0.66 8.83 -24.67
N GLY A 642 -1.48 8.40 -23.73
CA GLY A 642 -1.68 9.07 -22.44
C GLY A 642 -2.02 8.09 -21.33
N ILE A 643 -1.84 8.53 -20.08
CA ILE A 643 -2.33 7.80 -18.90
C ILE A 643 -3.10 8.80 -18.06
N ALA A 644 -4.38 8.54 -17.82
CA ALA A 644 -5.21 9.42 -16.99
C ALA A 644 -4.76 9.42 -15.52
N ALA A 645 -5.21 10.44 -14.77
CA ALA A 645 -5.04 10.50 -13.33
C ALA A 645 -5.66 9.25 -12.65
N GLU A 646 -5.03 8.84 -11.56
CA GLU A 646 -5.46 7.78 -10.63
C GLU A 646 -5.55 6.37 -11.23
N LYS A 647 -4.83 6.10 -12.33
CA LYS A 647 -4.89 4.80 -13.02
C LYS A 647 -3.76 3.84 -12.68
N VAL A 648 -2.62 4.36 -12.29
CA VAL A 648 -1.38 3.60 -12.04
C VAL A 648 -1.00 3.75 -10.58
N THR A 649 -0.59 2.64 -9.96
CA THR A 649 -0.27 2.57 -8.54
C THR A 649 1.23 2.34 -8.35
N SER A 650 1.84 3.10 -7.44
CA SER A 650 3.21 2.87 -6.98
C SER A 650 3.30 1.59 -6.15
N THR A 651 4.51 1.04 -5.97
CA THR A 651 4.72 -0.06 -5.00
C THR A 651 4.35 0.34 -3.57
N GLY A 652 4.35 1.64 -3.26
CA GLY A 652 3.87 2.22 -2.00
C GLY A 652 2.35 2.42 -1.93
N GLY A 653 1.58 1.80 -2.82
CA GLY A 653 0.10 1.79 -2.81
C GLY A 653 -0.57 3.10 -3.20
N LEU A 654 0.20 4.14 -3.56
CA LEU A 654 -0.33 5.45 -3.95
C LEU A 654 -0.44 5.60 -5.46
N THR A 655 -1.54 6.17 -5.93
CA THR A 655 -1.80 6.38 -7.36
C THR A 655 -1.19 7.67 -7.92
N ASN A 656 -0.96 7.72 -9.23
CA ASN A 656 -0.58 8.94 -9.94
C ASN A 656 -1.72 9.98 -9.84
N ARG A 657 -1.47 11.16 -9.28
CA ARG A 657 -2.55 12.15 -9.06
C ARG A 657 -2.89 12.98 -10.30
N ALA A 658 -1.89 13.23 -11.14
CA ALA A 658 -2.07 13.89 -12.42
C ALA A 658 -2.05 12.86 -13.56
N ALA A 659 -2.64 13.22 -14.70
CA ALA A 659 -2.39 12.49 -15.93
C ALA A 659 -0.90 12.55 -16.28
N ALA A 660 -0.41 11.54 -17.01
CA ALA A 660 0.97 11.54 -17.47
C ALA A 660 1.23 12.77 -18.35
N GLU A 661 2.32 13.48 -18.06
CA GLU A 661 2.79 14.58 -18.88
C GLU A 661 3.49 14.02 -20.12
N SER A 662 3.56 14.82 -21.16
CA SER A 662 4.30 14.47 -22.36
C SER A 662 4.85 15.72 -23.01
N THR A 663 6.08 15.62 -23.49
CA THR A 663 6.72 16.63 -24.33
C THR A 663 6.69 16.23 -25.80
N ASP A 664 6.51 14.93 -26.08
CA ASP A 664 6.47 14.37 -27.42
C ASP A 664 5.54 13.14 -27.49
N PRO A 665 4.20 13.36 -27.41
CA PRO A 665 3.25 12.28 -27.29
C PRO A 665 2.84 11.67 -28.63
N ASP A 666 3.31 12.24 -29.74
CA ASP A 666 2.73 12.01 -31.05
C ASP A 666 3.66 11.16 -31.93
N ILE A 667 3.10 10.15 -32.59
CA ILE A 667 3.80 9.40 -33.65
C ILE A 667 2.88 9.36 -34.88
N THR A 668 3.40 9.75 -36.04
CA THR A 668 2.65 9.68 -37.30
C THR A 668 2.87 8.32 -37.96
N PHE A 669 1.84 7.48 -37.96
CA PHE A 669 1.80 6.25 -38.73
C PHE A 669 1.27 6.52 -40.14
N ILE A 670 1.97 5.99 -41.15
CA ILE A 670 1.57 6.02 -42.55
C ILE A 670 1.28 4.59 -43.00
N ASN A 671 0.04 4.34 -43.40
CA ASN A 671 -0.41 3.04 -43.88
C ASN A 671 0.32 2.68 -45.18
N PRO A 672 1.10 1.59 -45.21
CA PRO A 672 1.91 1.25 -46.37
C PRO A 672 1.15 0.50 -47.46
N VAL A 673 -0.08 0.04 -47.22
CA VAL A 673 -0.82 -0.84 -48.14
C VAL A 673 -1.69 -0.02 -49.08
N GLN A 674 -1.53 -0.23 -50.39
CA GLN A 674 -2.23 0.55 -51.42
C GLN A 674 -2.63 -0.27 -52.63
N ALA A 675 -3.78 0.04 -53.23
CA ALA A 675 -4.16 -0.40 -54.57
C ALA A 675 -3.56 0.53 -55.64
N LYS A 676 -2.81 -0.03 -56.60
CA LYS A 676 -2.09 0.73 -57.64
C LYS A 676 -2.38 0.22 -59.08
N PRO A 677 -2.84 1.11 -59.99
CA PRO A 677 -3.38 2.44 -59.71
C PRO A 677 -4.67 2.33 -58.88
N GLY A 678 -4.93 3.28 -57.99
CA GLY A 678 -6.15 3.31 -57.17
C GLY A 678 -7.41 3.77 -57.92
N SER A 679 -7.24 4.32 -59.12
CA SER A 679 -8.36 4.63 -60.03
C SER A 679 -7.93 4.59 -61.49
N PHE A 680 -8.86 4.21 -62.38
CA PHE A 680 -8.70 4.27 -63.83
C PHE A 680 -10.07 4.28 -64.54
N THR A 681 -10.06 4.59 -65.83
CA THR A 681 -11.25 4.50 -66.71
C THR A 681 -11.31 3.16 -67.43
N LEU A 682 -12.52 2.62 -67.63
CA LEU A 682 -12.78 1.35 -68.30
C LEU A 682 -13.98 1.50 -69.24
N VAL A 683 -13.82 1.08 -70.50
CA VAL A 683 -14.92 1.07 -71.48
C VAL A 683 -15.66 -0.27 -71.39
N THR A 684 -16.99 -0.23 -71.40
CA THR A 684 -17.82 -1.45 -71.37
C THR A 684 -17.61 -2.28 -72.64
N GLY A 685 -17.57 -3.61 -72.51
CA GLY A 685 -17.31 -4.50 -73.63
C GLY A 685 -15.84 -4.59 -74.09
N GLU A 686 -14.91 -3.79 -73.53
CA GLU A 686 -13.49 -3.82 -73.88
C GLU A 686 -12.84 -5.18 -73.50
N PRO A 687 -12.46 -6.03 -74.47
CA PRO A 687 -12.04 -7.41 -74.19
C PRO A 687 -10.71 -7.49 -73.43
N THR A 688 -9.84 -6.48 -73.53
CA THR A 688 -8.53 -6.48 -72.85
C THR A 688 -8.59 -5.99 -71.40
N GLY A 689 -9.62 -5.21 -71.03
CA GLY A 689 -9.82 -4.64 -69.69
C GLY A 689 -8.67 -3.74 -69.22
N LYS A 690 -8.61 -3.47 -67.92
CA LYS A 690 -7.50 -2.77 -67.25
C LYS A 690 -6.97 -3.58 -66.08
N GLN A 691 -5.78 -3.25 -65.57
CA GLN A 691 -5.13 -4.00 -64.50
C GLN A 691 -4.76 -3.11 -63.32
N TYR A 692 -4.87 -3.64 -62.12
CA TYR A 692 -4.31 -3.08 -60.89
C TYR A 692 -3.65 -4.19 -60.07
N GLN A 693 -2.93 -3.80 -59.03
CA GLN A 693 -2.35 -4.72 -58.05
C GLN A 693 -2.32 -4.06 -56.68
N LEU A 694 -2.28 -4.88 -55.65
CA LEU A 694 -2.08 -4.43 -54.26
C LEU A 694 -0.57 -4.38 -54.00
N THR A 695 -0.12 -3.31 -53.37
CA THR A 695 1.30 -3.02 -53.18
C THR A 695 1.59 -2.51 -51.78
N ILE A 696 2.82 -2.73 -51.35
CA ILE A 696 3.38 -2.19 -50.12
C ILE A 696 4.34 -1.06 -50.51
N ALA A 697 4.18 0.10 -49.89
CA ALA A 697 5.01 1.28 -50.13
C ALA A 697 6.50 1.00 -49.86
N SER A 698 7.37 1.62 -50.66
CA SER A 698 8.82 1.49 -50.49
C SER A 698 9.25 2.04 -49.12
N GLY A 699 10.04 1.27 -48.38
CA GLY A 699 10.51 1.63 -47.03
C GLY A 699 9.68 1.06 -45.88
N ALA A 700 8.51 0.47 -46.15
CA ALA A 700 7.75 -0.27 -45.16
C ALA A 700 8.45 -1.59 -44.75
N PRO A 701 8.12 -2.15 -43.57
CA PRO A 701 8.55 -3.50 -43.20
C PRO A 701 8.20 -4.53 -44.28
N LYS A 702 9.01 -5.58 -44.42
CA LYS A 702 8.66 -6.70 -45.30
C LYS A 702 7.66 -7.61 -44.59
N PRO A 703 6.58 -8.06 -45.25
CA PRO A 703 5.66 -9.04 -44.65
C PRO A 703 6.41 -10.31 -44.24
N SER A 704 6.19 -10.74 -43.01
CA SER A 704 6.70 -12.01 -42.49
C SER A 704 5.78 -13.20 -42.80
N SER A 705 4.52 -12.91 -43.12
CA SER A 705 3.48 -13.86 -43.53
C SER A 705 2.74 -13.33 -44.77
N ASP A 706 1.98 -14.20 -45.42
CA ASP A 706 1.15 -13.82 -46.58
C ASP A 706 0.07 -12.80 -46.18
N LEU A 707 -0.11 -11.77 -47.02
CA LEU A 707 -1.20 -10.80 -46.89
C LEU A 707 -2.32 -11.21 -47.84
N ASN A 708 -3.45 -11.65 -47.28
CA ASN A 708 -4.60 -12.13 -48.05
C ASN A 708 -5.63 -11.02 -48.17
N PHE A 709 -5.95 -10.65 -49.40
CA PHE A 709 -6.87 -9.59 -49.72
C PHE A 709 -8.14 -10.12 -50.36
N VAL A 710 -9.29 -9.68 -49.87
CA VAL A 710 -10.60 -9.97 -50.47
C VAL A 710 -11.21 -8.68 -50.98
N ALA A 711 -11.51 -8.63 -52.28
CA ALA A 711 -12.19 -7.51 -52.93
C ALA A 711 -13.70 -7.74 -52.92
N THR A 712 -14.45 -6.75 -52.45
CA THR A 712 -15.92 -6.74 -52.42
C THR A 712 -16.45 -5.67 -53.38
N PRO A 713 -17.19 -6.05 -54.43
CA PRO A 713 -17.83 -5.09 -55.34
C PRO A 713 -18.94 -4.30 -54.65
N ASP A 714 -19.14 -3.05 -55.07
CA ASP A 714 -20.35 -2.29 -54.77
C ASP A 714 -21.55 -2.69 -55.65
N GLN A 715 -22.71 -2.07 -55.42
CA GLN A 715 -23.90 -2.33 -56.20
C GLN A 715 -23.70 -1.97 -57.69
N ALA A 716 -22.96 -0.90 -57.98
CA ALA A 716 -22.72 -0.45 -59.35
C ALA A 716 -21.89 -1.47 -60.16
N ALA A 717 -20.95 -2.18 -59.52
CA ALA A 717 -20.24 -3.29 -60.14
C ALA A 717 -21.21 -4.41 -60.55
N THR A 718 -22.20 -4.72 -59.71
CA THR A 718 -23.21 -5.75 -60.02
C THR A 718 -24.14 -5.29 -61.15
N ASP A 719 -24.64 -4.06 -61.07
CA ASP A 719 -25.58 -3.49 -62.05
C ASP A 719 -24.96 -3.40 -63.45
N ASN A 720 -23.64 -3.15 -63.53
CA ASN A 720 -22.91 -3.00 -64.79
C ASN A 720 -22.03 -4.22 -65.14
N SER A 721 -22.19 -5.35 -64.43
CA SER A 721 -21.44 -6.60 -64.66
C SER A 721 -19.92 -6.38 -64.77
N VAL A 722 -19.37 -5.64 -63.80
CA VAL A 722 -17.92 -5.40 -63.67
C VAL A 722 -17.30 -6.53 -62.85
N GLU A 723 -16.36 -7.26 -63.44
CA GLU A 723 -15.75 -8.44 -62.85
C GLU A 723 -14.25 -8.27 -62.65
N LEU A 724 -13.74 -8.91 -61.59
CA LEU A 724 -12.30 -9.05 -61.32
C LEU A 724 -11.85 -10.45 -61.73
N SER A 725 -10.69 -10.55 -62.39
CA SER A 725 -10.09 -11.85 -62.74
C SER A 725 -9.75 -12.70 -61.51
N ASN A 726 -9.58 -12.04 -60.36
CA ASN A 726 -9.40 -12.69 -59.08
C ASN A 726 -9.86 -11.73 -57.97
N VAL A 727 -10.81 -12.17 -57.14
CA VAL A 727 -11.29 -11.42 -55.98
C VAL A 727 -10.41 -11.66 -54.73
N ASN A 728 -9.56 -12.69 -54.75
CA ASN A 728 -8.67 -13.07 -53.65
C ASN A 728 -7.20 -12.87 -54.06
N ALA A 729 -6.61 -11.74 -53.70
CA ALA A 729 -5.21 -11.43 -54.03
C ALA A 729 -4.28 -11.73 -52.85
N VAL A 730 -3.04 -12.15 -53.15
CA VAL A 730 -2.04 -12.43 -52.12
C VAL A 730 -0.77 -11.66 -52.40
N ILE A 731 -0.24 -10.97 -51.38
CA ILE A 731 1.16 -10.55 -51.33
C ILE A 731 1.88 -11.57 -50.47
N ALA A 732 2.72 -12.40 -51.09
CA ALA A 732 3.43 -13.45 -50.37
C ALA A 732 4.42 -12.87 -49.34
N ALA A 733 4.76 -13.64 -48.32
CA ALA A 733 5.80 -13.28 -47.35
C ALA A 733 7.09 -12.82 -48.07
N GLY A 734 7.63 -11.67 -47.65
CA GLY A 734 8.81 -11.03 -48.22
C GLY A 734 8.60 -10.28 -49.55
N ALA A 735 7.43 -10.40 -50.20
CA ALA A 735 7.09 -9.68 -51.42
C ALA A 735 6.52 -8.28 -51.13
N THR A 736 6.46 -7.44 -52.16
CA THR A 736 5.96 -6.04 -52.07
C THR A 736 4.74 -5.76 -52.96
N SER A 737 4.28 -6.75 -53.73
CA SER A 737 3.12 -6.61 -54.60
C SER A 737 2.42 -7.94 -54.84
N SER A 738 1.12 -7.88 -55.10
CA SER A 738 0.34 -9.03 -55.54
C SER A 738 0.57 -9.32 -57.03
N GLY A 739 0.02 -10.44 -57.52
CA GLY A 739 -0.24 -10.59 -58.95
C GLY A 739 -1.16 -9.49 -59.47
N LYS A 740 -1.07 -9.18 -60.77
CA LYS A 740 -1.97 -8.22 -61.43
C LYS A 740 -3.38 -8.79 -61.54
N ILE A 741 -4.36 -8.00 -61.17
CA ILE A 741 -5.80 -8.33 -61.22
C ILE A 741 -6.38 -7.55 -62.38
N LYS A 742 -6.98 -8.26 -63.34
CA LYS A 742 -7.66 -7.66 -64.49
C LYS A 742 -9.10 -7.32 -64.11
N VAL A 743 -9.57 -6.18 -64.58
CA VAL A 743 -10.93 -5.67 -64.41
C VAL A 743 -11.58 -5.55 -65.79
N THR A 744 -12.76 -6.12 -65.94
CA THR A 744 -13.56 -6.10 -67.17
C THR A 744 -15.00 -5.70 -66.86
N ALA A 745 -15.70 -5.13 -67.82
CA ALA A 745 -17.13 -4.82 -67.73
C ALA A 745 -17.83 -5.42 -68.95
N ALA A 746 -19.01 -6.04 -68.76
CA ALA A 746 -19.79 -6.54 -69.88
C ALA A 746 -20.18 -5.41 -70.86
N GLU A 747 -20.46 -5.76 -72.11
CA GLU A 747 -20.97 -4.81 -73.10
C GLU A 747 -22.35 -4.27 -72.63
N GLY A 748 -22.53 -2.95 -72.70
CA GLY A 748 -23.77 -2.28 -72.29
C GLY A 748 -23.62 -0.77 -72.17
N ASP A 749 -24.75 -0.06 -72.31
CA ASP A 749 -24.81 1.40 -72.14
C ASP A 749 -24.76 1.77 -70.65
N VAL A 750 -23.88 2.71 -70.31
CA VAL A 750 -23.64 3.21 -68.96
C VAL A 750 -23.37 4.72 -69.01
N PRO A 751 -23.98 5.55 -68.14
CA PRO A 751 -23.66 6.97 -68.11
C PRO A 751 -22.16 7.22 -67.94
N ALA A 752 -21.62 8.18 -68.70
CA ALA A 752 -20.21 8.58 -68.59
C ALA A 752 -19.75 8.75 -67.14
N ASN A 753 -18.56 8.24 -66.84
CA ASN A 753 -17.91 8.39 -65.54
C ASN A 753 -18.70 7.76 -64.37
N THR A 754 -19.51 6.73 -64.66
CA THR A 754 -20.20 5.95 -63.62
C THR A 754 -19.18 5.31 -62.69
N PRO A 755 -19.17 5.67 -61.38
CA PRO A 755 -18.20 5.15 -60.44
C PRO A 755 -18.57 3.75 -60.00
N VAL A 756 -17.63 2.83 -60.11
CA VAL A 756 -17.71 1.46 -59.60
C VAL A 756 -16.57 1.26 -58.61
N ARG A 757 -16.90 0.82 -57.39
CA ARG A 757 -15.93 0.64 -56.31
C ARG A 757 -15.74 -0.81 -55.96
N PHE A 758 -14.50 -1.16 -55.71
CA PHE A 758 -14.14 -2.42 -55.05
C PHE A 758 -13.41 -2.07 -53.76
N SER A 759 -14.00 -2.43 -52.62
CA SER A 759 -13.38 -2.30 -51.31
C SER A 759 -12.55 -3.54 -51.00
N HIS A 760 -11.40 -3.36 -50.35
CA HIS A 760 -10.50 -4.45 -50.02
C HIS A 760 -10.41 -4.63 -48.51
N THR A 761 -10.43 -5.88 -48.08
CA THR A 761 -10.09 -6.28 -46.70
C THR A 761 -8.79 -7.07 -46.73
N VAL A 762 -7.89 -6.83 -45.79
CA VAL A 762 -6.62 -7.56 -45.65
C VAL A 762 -6.64 -8.38 -44.36
N THR A 763 -6.18 -9.63 -44.45
CA THR A 763 -5.99 -10.53 -43.32
C THR A 763 -4.61 -11.18 -43.39
N SER A 764 -3.92 -11.30 -42.26
CA SER A 764 -2.60 -11.93 -42.18
C SER A 764 -2.26 -12.40 -40.77
N ASP A 765 -1.39 -13.40 -40.67
CA ASP A 765 -0.72 -13.73 -39.41
C ASP A 765 0.36 -12.68 -39.05
N ASP A 766 0.76 -11.83 -40.00
CA ASP A 766 1.63 -10.69 -39.72
C ASP A 766 0.82 -9.52 -39.16
N SER A 767 0.94 -9.35 -37.86
CA SER A 767 0.21 -8.34 -37.12
C SER A 767 0.58 -6.88 -37.47
N ASN A 768 1.66 -6.64 -38.22
CA ASN A 768 1.97 -5.32 -38.78
C ASN A 768 1.02 -4.92 -39.93
N PHE A 769 0.38 -5.89 -40.58
CA PHE A 769 -0.45 -5.66 -41.77
C PHE A 769 -1.90 -6.10 -41.58
N ASP A 770 -2.16 -7.02 -40.65
CA ASP A 770 -3.50 -7.59 -40.44
C ASP A 770 -4.58 -6.54 -40.15
N GLY A 771 -5.66 -6.54 -40.94
CA GLY A 771 -6.78 -5.61 -40.75
C GLY A 771 -6.49 -4.14 -41.07
N LEU A 772 -5.34 -3.79 -41.68
CA LEU A 772 -5.11 -2.44 -42.17
C LEU A 772 -6.21 -2.00 -43.16
N VAL A 773 -6.55 -0.72 -43.14
CA VAL A 773 -7.45 -0.14 -44.15
C VAL A 773 -6.75 -0.17 -45.50
N VAL A 774 -7.48 -0.48 -46.56
CA VAL A 774 -6.97 -0.45 -47.92
C VAL A 774 -7.86 0.48 -48.72
N ASN A 775 -7.26 1.35 -49.53
CA ASN A 775 -8.04 2.26 -50.36
C ASN A 775 -8.86 1.49 -51.38
N ASP A 776 -10.11 1.91 -51.57
CA ASP A 776 -10.96 1.39 -52.63
C ASP A 776 -10.25 1.53 -53.99
N LEU A 777 -10.47 0.53 -54.84
CA LEU A 777 -10.27 0.71 -56.27
C LEU A 777 -11.49 1.43 -56.85
N LEU A 778 -11.26 2.59 -57.48
CA LEU A 778 -12.30 3.34 -58.20
C LEU A 778 -12.17 3.15 -59.72
N VAL A 779 -13.10 2.39 -60.29
CA VAL A 779 -13.24 2.20 -61.74
C VAL A 779 -14.29 3.17 -62.26
N LYS A 780 -13.98 3.91 -63.32
CA LYS A 780 -14.92 4.85 -63.97
C LYS A 780 -15.35 4.28 -65.31
N LEU A 781 -16.62 3.90 -65.42
CA LEU A 781 -17.16 3.27 -66.63
C LEU A 781 -17.56 4.29 -67.70
N PHE A 782 -17.41 3.89 -68.96
CA PHE A 782 -17.83 4.63 -70.17
C PHE A 782 -18.38 3.64 -71.20
N SER A 783 -19.39 4.04 -71.99
CA SER A 783 -20.02 3.14 -72.99
C SER A 783 -19.26 3.03 -74.30
N THR A 784 -18.47 4.05 -74.63
CA THR A 784 -17.76 4.17 -75.91
C THR A 784 -16.30 4.52 -75.69
N ASP A 785 -15.47 4.39 -76.73
CA ASP A 785 -14.11 4.96 -76.76
C ASP A 785 -14.13 6.39 -77.30
N PRO A 786 -13.20 7.27 -76.87
CA PRO A 786 -12.95 8.52 -77.57
C PRO A 786 -12.52 8.22 -79.02
N SER A 787 -13.12 8.92 -79.98
CA SER A 787 -12.99 8.61 -81.41
C SER A 787 -12.38 9.77 -82.19
N VAL A 788 -11.38 9.47 -83.02
CA VAL A 788 -10.76 10.42 -83.95
C VAL A 788 -10.94 9.93 -85.38
N LYS A 789 -11.41 10.80 -86.27
CA LYS A 789 -11.50 10.53 -87.70
C LYS A 789 -10.32 11.19 -88.39
N ILE A 790 -9.60 10.43 -89.21
CA ILE A 790 -8.50 10.96 -90.01
C ILE A 790 -8.85 10.81 -91.49
N THR A 791 -8.95 11.93 -92.20
CA THR A 791 -9.13 11.96 -93.65
C THR A 791 -7.78 12.26 -94.31
N LYS A 792 -7.19 11.27 -94.99
CA LYS A 792 -5.93 11.42 -95.72
C LYS A 792 -6.20 11.73 -97.19
N ARG A 793 -5.65 12.82 -97.69
CA ARG A 793 -5.76 13.28 -99.08
C ARG A 793 -4.39 13.47 -99.69
N ALA A 794 -4.21 13.08 -100.94
CA ALA A 794 -2.93 13.12 -101.65
C ALA A 794 -2.94 14.27 -102.67
N PHE A 795 -1.84 15.02 -102.76
CA PHE A 795 -1.67 16.14 -103.67
C PHE A 795 -0.35 16.01 -104.43
N THR A 796 -0.40 16.22 -105.73
CA THR A 796 0.77 16.28 -106.63
C THR A 796 0.95 17.70 -107.15
N ASP A 797 2.10 17.97 -107.78
CA ASP A 797 2.37 19.26 -108.43
C ASP A 797 2.24 20.45 -107.45
N VAL A 798 2.60 20.21 -106.20
CA VAL A 798 2.49 21.18 -105.11
C VAL A 798 3.53 22.27 -105.29
N GLY A 799 3.07 23.50 -105.53
CA GLY A 799 3.94 24.67 -105.65
C GLY A 799 4.54 25.16 -104.32
N ASP A 800 3.82 24.95 -103.21
CA ASP A 800 4.26 25.32 -101.86
C ASP A 800 3.81 24.26 -100.83
N ALA A 801 4.79 23.57 -100.24
CA ALA A 801 4.58 22.52 -99.25
C ALA A 801 4.74 22.99 -97.78
N SER A 802 4.81 24.30 -97.54
CA SER A 802 5.10 24.87 -96.21
C SER A 802 4.01 24.65 -95.15
N SER A 803 2.78 24.38 -95.57
CA SER A 803 1.66 24.06 -94.67
C SER A 803 0.59 23.24 -95.38
N PRO A 804 -0.26 22.51 -94.64
CA PRO A 804 -1.39 21.77 -95.22
C PRO A 804 -2.29 22.64 -96.11
N ALA A 805 -2.56 23.89 -95.71
CA ALA A 805 -3.38 24.81 -96.48
C ALA A 805 -2.74 25.21 -97.81
N GLN A 806 -1.41 25.44 -97.84
CA GLN A 806 -0.69 25.75 -99.08
C GLN A 806 -0.58 24.55 -100.01
N ILE A 807 -0.42 23.34 -99.45
CA ILE A 807 -0.44 22.09 -100.21
C ILE A 807 -1.78 21.94 -100.93
N MET A 808 -2.89 22.16 -100.23
CA MET A 808 -4.23 22.06 -100.82
C MET A 808 -4.52 23.17 -101.84
N ALA A 809 -3.93 24.36 -101.67
CA ALA A 809 -4.17 25.51 -102.54
C ALA A 809 -3.32 25.50 -103.83
N THR A 810 -2.09 24.98 -103.73
CA THR A 810 -1.11 25.01 -104.83
C THR A 810 -0.89 23.66 -105.49
N GLY A 811 -1.33 22.56 -104.86
CA GLY A 811 -1.27 21.22 -105.40
C GLY A 811 -2.54 20.81 -106.14
N THR A 812 -2.38 19.84 -107.03
CA THR A 812 -3.48 19.14 -107.69
C THR A 812 -3.80 17.88 -106.91
N GLU A 813 -5.05 17.70 -106.48
CA GLU A 813 -5.43 16.50 -105.71
C GLU A 813 -5.38 15.24 -106.57
N ALA A 814 -4.64 14.23 -106.09
CA ALA A 814 -4.60 12.91 -106.66
C ALA A 814 -5.79 12.10 -106.13
N LEU A 815 -6.85 12.01 -106.95
CA LEU A 815 -8.04 11.24 -106.63
C LEU A 815 -7.72 9.74 -106.55
N ALA A 816 -8.51 9.03 -105.74
CA ALA A 816 -8.36 7.58 -105.59
C ALA A 816 -8.42 6.87 -106.96
N GLY A 817 -7.43 6.00 -107.23
CA GLY A 817 -7.29 5.30 -108.50
C GLY A 817 -6.55 6.07 -109.60
N ALA A 818 -6.16 7.33 -109.37
CA ALA A 818 -5.30 8.05 -110.29
C ALA A 818 -3.92 7.37 -110.38
N ARG A 819 -3.42 7.20 -111.60
CA ARG A 819 -2.09 6.65 -111.86
C ARG A 819 -1.08 7.79 -111.75
N LEU A 820 -0.25 7.73 -110.71
CA LEU A 820 0.85 8.67 -110.49
C LEU A 820 2.12 8.15 -111.16
N THR A 821 3.05 9.04 -111.48
CA THR A 821 4.32 8.67 -112.13
C THR A 821 5.38 8.28 -111.11
N ASP A 822 6.27 7.38 -111.50
CA ASP A 822 7.38 6.95 -110.66
C ASP A 822 8.26 8.16 -110.30
N GLY A 823 8.64 8.26 -109.02
CA GLY A 823 9.43 9.39 -108.52
C GLY A 823 8.63 10.68 -108.30
N GLN A 824 7.33 10.72 -108.63
CA GLN A 824 6.50 11.92 -108.42
C GLN A 824 6.43 12.26 -106.93
N ALA A 825 6.64 13.54 -106.61
CA ALA A 825 6.45 14.05 -105.26
C ALA A 825 4.96 14.12 -104.94
N VAL A 826 4.57 13.53 -103.81
CA VAL A 826 3.21 13.51 -103.30
C VAL A 826 3.23 14.05 -101.88
N CYS A 827 2.42 15.08 -101.65
CA CYS A 827 2.14 15.57 -100.32
C CYS A 827 0.80 15.02 -99.84
N PHE A 828 0.78 14.47 -98.63
CA PHE A 828 -0.43 14.03 -97.97
C PHE A 828 -0.86 15.06 -96.94
N VAL A 829 -2.14 15.40 -96.96
CA VAL A 829 -2.79 16.21 -95.93
C VAL A 829 -3.73 15.31 -95.14
N TYR A 830 -3.60 15.34 -93.82
CA TYR A 830 -4.36 14.56 -92.85
C TYR A 830 -5.27 15.51 -92.08
N GLU A 831 -6.57 15.43 -92.32
CA GLU A 831 -7.57 16.12 -91.51
C GLU A 831 -7.94 15.24 -90.34
N VAL A 832 -7.55 15.68 -89.14
CA VAL A 832 -7.74 14.99 -87.87
C VAL A 832 -8.92 15.65 -87.17
N SER A 833 -10.05 14.96 -87.11
CA SER A 833 -11.29 15.45 -86.50
C SER A 833 -11.56 14.69 -85.21
N ASN A 834 -11.81 15.40 -84.11
CA ASN A 834 -12.37 14.78 -82.92
C ASN A 834 -13.86 14.53 -83.19
N ILE A 835 -14.19 13.28 -83.49
CA ILE A 835 -15.56 12.83 -83.72
C ILE A 835 -16.09 12.06 -82.49
N SER A 836 -15.44 12.22 -81.33
CA SER A 836 -15.92 11.62 -80.10
C SER A 836 -17.35 12.07 -79.87
N ALA A 837 -18.23 11.11 -79.70
CA ALA A 837 -19.64 11.30 -79.45
C ALA A 837 -19.98 10.79 -78.05
N ASP A 838 -21.22 11.03 -77.64
CA ASP A 838 -21.79 10.50 -76.41
C ASP A 838 -20.95 10.84 -75.16
N ASP A 839 -20.55 9.83 -74.39
CA ASP A 839 -19.90 9.91 -73.09
C ASP A 839 -18.51 10.57 -73.12
N TRP A 840 -17.90 10.67 -74.31
CA TRP A 840 -16.57 11.27 -74.54
C TRP A 840 -16.65 12.55 -75.37
N ALA A 841 -17.79 13.25 -75.39
CA ALA A 841 -17.92 14.59 -75.96
C ALA A 841 -17.13 15.64 -75.14
N THR A 842 -15.81 15.47 -75.08
CA THR A 842 -14.81 16.31 -74.41
C THR A 842 -13.68 16.65 -75.38
N GLU A 843 -12.89 17.65 -75.01
CA GLU A 843 -11.60 17.93 -75.64
C GLU A 843 -10.64 16.75 -75.43
N LEU A 844 -10.06 16.25 -76.52
CA LEU A 844 -8.98 15.28 -76.50
C LEU A 844 -7.65 16.02 -76.44
N THR A 845 -6.69 15.54 -75.66
CA THR A 845 -5.34 16.12 -75.59
C THR A 845 -4.29 15.14 -76.11
N ASP A 846 -3.17 15.66 -76.58
CA ASP A 846 -1.97 14.90 -76.96
C ASP A 846 -2.19 13.82 -78.04
N ILE A 847 -3.02 14.10 -79.04
CA ILE A 847 -3.29 13.15 -80.14
C ILE A 847 -2.04 13.03 -81.02
N MET A 848 -1.48 11.83 -81.14
CA MET A 848 -0.38 11.55 -82.07
C MET A 848 -0.90 10.86 -83.34
N VAL A 849 -0.57 11.42 -84.50
CA VAL A 849 -0.96 10.86 -85.79
C VAL A 849 0.24 10.23 -86.48
N THR A 850 0.15 8.93 -86.71
CA THR A 850 1.19 8.14 -87.39
C THR A 850 0.67 7.54 -88.69
N ASP A 851 1.53 7.44 -89.69
CA ASP A 851 1.29 6.70 -90.93
C ASP A 851 2.16 5.45 -90.98
N THR A 852 1.61 4.37 -91.54
CA THR A 852 2.32 3.10 -91.70
C THR A 852 3.50 3.20 -92.66
N ASP A 853 3.49 4.17 -93.58
CA ASP A 853 4.67 4.50 -94.36
C ASP A 853 5.62 5.36 -93.52
N THR A 854 6.63 4.71 -92.95
CA THR A 854 7.59 5.34 -92.05
C THR A 854 8.46 6.41 -92.72
N ARG A 855 8.38 6.56 -94.06
CA ARG A 855 9.04 7.63 -94.82
C ARG A 855 8.27 8.95 -94.77
N LEU A 856 6.98 8.92 -94.41
CA LEU A 856 6.16 10.11 -94.22
C LEU A 856 6.28 10.57 -92.76
N GLY A 857 6.84 11.76 -92.54
CA GLY A 857 7.13 12.28 -91.19
C GLY A 857 8.40 11.69 -90.58
N ASP A 858 8.58 11.86 -89.26
CA ASP A 858 9.74 11.31 -88.53
C ASP A 858 9.41 9.90 -88.03
N GLY A 859 9.94 8.87 -88.71
CA GLY A 859 9.66 7.46 -88.38
C GLY A 859 8.19 7.05 -88.53
N GLY A 860 7.43 7.73 -89.40
CA GLY A 860 5.99 7.56 -89.57
C GLY A 860 5.14 8.50 -88.71
N LEU A 861 5.72 9.29 -87.80
CA LEU A 861 4.97 10.29 -87.04
C LEU A 861 4.74 11.54 -87.90
N ILE A 862 3.48 11.79 -88.23
CA ILE A 862 3.05 12.95 -89.04
C ILE A 862 2.98 14.22 -88.19
N GLY A 863 2.57 14.10 -86.93
CA GLY A 863 2.54 15.20 -85.98
C GLY A 863 1.71 14.92 -84.73
N SER A 864 1.77 15.85 -83.77
CA SER A 864 0.99 15.83 -82.54
C SER A 864 -0.02 16.98 -82.50
N VAL A 865 -1.23 16.72 -82.02
CA VAL A 865 -2.28 17.72 -81.77
C VAL A 865 -2.41 17.90 -80.26
N PRO A 866 -1.95 19.02 -79.68
CA PRO A 866 -1.93 19.23 -78.23
C PRO A 866 -3.33 19.18 -77.61
N SER A 867 -4.33 19.74 -78.28
CA SER A 867 -5.72 19.60 -77.90
C SER A 867 -6.67 19.73 -79.11
N LEU A 868 -7.79 19.02 -79.06
CA LEU A 868 -8.81 19.01 -80.11
C LEU A 868 -10.21 18.87 -79.50
N ALA A 869 -10.95 19.98 -79.46
CA ALA A 869 -12.33 20.00 -78.98
C ALA A 869 -13.27 19.18 -79.88
N VAL A 870 -14.39 18.72 -79.32
CA VAL A 870 -15.40 17.93 -80.06
C VAL A 870 -15.89 18.67 -81.29
N GLY A 871 -15.96 17.95 -82.42
CA GLY A 871 -16.38 18.51 -83.70
C GLY A 871 -15.37 19.45 -84.36
N GLN A 872 -14.25 19.76 -83.70
CA GLN A 872 -13.15 20.48 -84.32
C GLN A 872 -12.27 19.53 -85.12
N SER A 873 -11.66 20.08 -86.17
CA SER A 873 -10.68 19.39 -87.01
C SER A 873 -9.42 20.22 -87.14
N THR A 874 -8.27 19.57 -87.23
CA THR A 874 -6.99 20.21 -87.54
C THR A 874 -6.33 19.50 -88.71
N LEU A 875 -5.42 20.18 -89.41
CA LEU A 875 -4.71 19.63 -90.56
C LEU A 875 -3.24 19.38 -90.19
N LEU A 876 -2.78 18.19 -90.51
CA LEU A 876 -1.35 17.84 -90.53
C LEU A 876 -0.95 17.49 -91.97
N SER A 877 0.34 17.53 -92.28
CA SER A 877 0.81 17.17 -93.62
C SER A 877 2.19 16.52 -93.59
N ALA A 878 2.42 15.61 -94.53
CA ALA A 878 3.74 15.05 -94.80
C ALA A 878 3.91 14.81 -96.30
N CYS A 879 5.08 15.12 -96.84
CA CYS A 879 5.41 14.91 -98.25
C CYS A 879 6.47 13.83 -98.42
N GLY A 880 6.36 13.05 -99.48
CA GLY A 880 7.35 12.06 -99.88
C GLY A 880 7.34 11.87 -101.39
N SER A 881 8.33 11.15 -101.92
CA SER A 881 8.37 10.76 -103.34
C SER A 881 7.90 9.33 -103.51
N LEU A 882 7.09 9.07 -104.53
CA LEU A 882 6.72 7.70 -104.90
C LEU A 882 7.95 6.92 -105.33
N MET A 883 8.15 5.74 -104.75
CA MET A 883 9.15 4.80 -105.24
C MET A 883 8.54 3.93 -106.33
N PRO A 884 9.26 3.68 -107.44
CA PRO A 884 8.81 2.71 -108.44
C PRO A 884 8.68 1.33 -107.80
N GLU A 885 7.51 0.72 -107.90
CA GLU A 885 7.32 -0.70 -107.60
C GLU A 885 7.01 -1.43 -108.91
N ASP A 886 7.76 -2.49 -109.21
CA ASP A 886 7.53 -3.33 -110.39
C ASP A 886 6.22 -4.13 -110.20
N THR A 887 5.13 -3.58 -110.73
CA THR A 887 3.80 -4.19 -110.69
C THR A 887 3.62 -5.41 -111.60
N THR A 888 4.69 -5.93 -112.24
CA THR A 888 4.64 -7.15 -113.05
C THR A 888 4.89 -8.45 -112.28
N VAL A 889 5.29 -8.38 -111.00
CA VAL A 889 5.47 -9.56 -110.14
C VAL A 889 4.32 -9.66 -109.16
N GLY A 890 3.37 -10.57 -109.43
CA GLY A 890 2.26 -10.85 -108.53
C GLY A 890 2.73 -11.39 -107.19
N GLY A 891 2.70 -10.55 -106.16
CA GLY A 891 2.91 -10.90 -104.76
C GLY A 891 1.77 -10.34 -103.91
N SER A 892 1.09 -11.23 -103.21
CA SER A 892 -0.03 -11.00 -102.29
C SER A 892 0.24 -9.88 -101.28
N ARG A 893 -0.71 -8.93 -101.20
CA ARG A 893 -0.90 -8.08 -100.01
C ARG A 893 -1.40 -8.90 -98.82
#